data_AF-A0A077L599-F1
#
_entry.id   AF-A0A077L599-F1
#
_cell.length_a   1.000
_cell.length_b   1.000
_cell.length_c   1.000
_cell.angle_alpha   90.00
_cell.angle_beta   90.00
_cell.angle_gamma   90.00
#
_symmetry.space_group_name_H-M   'P 1'
#
loop_
_entity.id
_entity.type
_entity.pdbx_description
1 polymer ?
#
loop_
_entity_poly.entity_id
_entity_poly.type
_entity_poly.pdbx_seq_one_letter_code
_entity_poly.pdbx_strand_id
1 'polypeptide(L)'
;MKKLNKFLLFMSSITISVSMPLIALSCNDSKVQLLEKNNKELLKVKISQFKDFIESNKGSIALNNNDVQNYSLVVENINKELNKELSNVEISTFLSLIENWKNEIDKKIALLKTKKPEEILELANKKLTFSYPNIEKTKLKDADIEKIIKHLPKDFELSHYKAVINEETQDITIIYKLKMKNTDIVHLKNQSFELKGWAKTDEQIKEEQELKLKLEAEIKNLKVKFLDEKAYKNVSETNSIFNYEGKPNFVVDEYDKVLFNYELSNLVKKNENDYTIDITLSLKSDKNISKKATVGIDKEKYGKNGWINPHSLSKEQQIKFLEDEINKLEIYPYYSKDKTFLELEKYDKLTDKSYWKAPINHQLLYEFSDIKDNENEKTITVKLSFKDLKESVFVVKDIKIDLAKLGIDELNKIRKEKNQEPLEDQTAPAASIDSELKIEKINLINYTDSEEDNKITNNNGYKIIHQQILDSLEKSKLLILNNKIKNKILNEKDKFLVAQYFLYDNEKYKTKSEIFFYSNSPKFSENQNVFIFSKPEIENNEIKSIKVTVGSLTDINSQDYSNLSSKRIKILSNDATGEDELKRLELHLEIKHKKIHKDPEYNGEYTNFEDFDLNKLVYPKEILEGFKLIKPDKKELTKNKKQISIKTYYEKNGIKSYSFTTKFPLKK
;
A
#
# COMPACT_ATOMS: atom_id res chain seq x y z
N MET A 1 23.33 -29.57 -68.49
CA MET A 1 23.20 -28.67 -67.31
C MET A 1 21.85 -27.94 -67.22
N LYS A 2 21.35 -27.23 -68.25
CA LYS A 2 20.08 -26.47 -68.15
C LYS A 2 18.81 -27.31 -67.88
N LYS A 3 18.69 -28.54 -68.40
CA LYS A 3 17.54 -29.44 -68.12
C LYS A 3 17.54 -29.97 -66.68
N LEU A 4 18.69 -30.42 -66.18
CA LEU A 4 18.86 -30.96 -64.82
C LEU A 4 18.55 -29.90 -63.73
N ASN A 5 18.97 -28.64 -63.93
CA ASN A 5 18.65 -27.55 -63.01
C ASN A 5 17.15 -27.20 -62.99
N LYS A 6 16.43 -27.33 -64.12
CA LYS A 6 14.96 -27.16 -64.16
C LYS A 6 14.24 -28.32 -63.47
N PHE A 7 14.72 -29.55 -63.62
CA PHE A 7 14.20 -30.72 -62.93
C PHE A 7 14.43 -30.64 -61.41
N LEU A 8 15.61 -30.22 -60.97
CA LEU A 8 15.92 -29.99 -59.55
C LEU A 8 15.07 -28.87 -58.93
N LEU A 9 14.81 -27.77 -59.67
CA LEU A 9 13.90 -26.69 -59.25
C LEU A 9 12.42 -27.14 -59.17
N PHE A 10 12.01 -28.06 -60.05
CA PHE A 10 10.69 -28.68 -60.02
C PHE A 10 10.55 -29.65 -58.83
N MET A 11 11.60 -30.41 -58.52
CA MET A 11 11.60 -31.29 -57.35
C MET A 11 11.68 -30.51 -56.03
N SER A 12 12.42 -29.39 -55.98
CA SER A 12 12.50 -28.54 -54.78
C SER A 12 11.22 -27.75 -54.48
N SER A 13 10.29 -27.65 -55.43
CA SER A 13 8.95 -27.09 -55.22
C SER A 13 7.91 -28.13 -54.79
N ILE A 14 8.29 -29.42 -54.75
CA ILE A 14 7.39 -30.54 -54.45
C ILE A 14 7.71 -31.22 -53.10
N THR A 15 8.88 -31.00 -52.49
CA THR A 15 9.27 -31.62 -51.22
C THR A 15 9.75 -30.61 -50.18
N ILE A 16 9.00 -30.39 -49.10
CA ILE A 16 9.48 -29.61 -47.93
C ILE A 16 10.27 -30.47 -46.94
N SER A 17 10.30 -31.81 -47.04
CA SER A 17 10.98 -32.61 -46.02
C SER A 17 11.39 -34.01 -46.44
N VAL A 18 12.31 -34.15 -47.42
CA VAL A 18 13.15 -35.36 -47.54
C VAL A 18 14.50 -34.99 -48.16
N SER A 19 15.59 -35.19 -47.41
CA SER A 19 16.97 -35.08 -47.92
C SER A 19 17.32 -36.28 -48.80
N MET A 20 17.49 -36.06 -50.11
CA MET A 20 18.01 -37.10 -51.02
C MET A 20 19.55 -37.05 -51.09
N PRO A 21 20.24 -38.21 -51.07
CA PRO A 21 21.66 -38.27 -51.45
C PRO A 21 21.80 -38.26 -52.97
N LEU A 22 22.54 -37.29 -53.50
CA LEU A 22 22.94 -37.21 -54.91
C LEU A 22 24.11 -38.16 -55.17
N ILE A 23 23.87 -39.28 -55.86
CA ILE A 23 24.93 -40.11 -56.44
C ILE A 23 25.20 -39.62 -57.86
N ALA A 24 26.43 -39.17 -58.12
CA ALA A 24 26.92 -38.86 -59.46
C ALA A 24 27.57 -40.11 -60.07
N LEU A 25 27.26 -40.42 -61.34
CA LEU A 25 28.08 -41.28 -62.21
C LEU A 25 27.78 -40.98 -63.69
N SER A 26 28.81 -41.11 -64.53
CA SER A 26 28.95 -40.61 -65.89
C SER A 26 28.83 -41.66 -67.00
N CYS A 27 28.52 -41.16 -68.22
CA CYS A 27 28.81 -41.66 -69.58
C CYS A 27 27.94 -42.75 -70.27
N ASN A 28 27.71 -42.46 -71.56
CA ASN A 28 26.98 -43.09 -72.69
C ASN A 28 27.06 -44.63 -72.86
N ASP A 29 25.95 -45.26 -73.31
CA ASP A 29 25.98 -46.26 -74.41
C ASP A 29 24.59 -46.63 -74.98
N SER A 30 24.51 -47.11 -76.22
CA SER A 30 23.28 -47.40 -76.99
C SER A 30 22.37 -48.54 -76.45
N LYS A 31 22.76 -49.24 -75.37
CA LYS A 31 21.88 -50.13 -74.56
C LYS A 31 20.85 -49.38 -73.71
N VAL A 32 21.00 -48.06 -73.59
CA VAL A 32 20.18 -47.20 -72.72
C VAL A 32 18.74 -47.03 -73.23
N GLN A 33 18.49 -47.02 -74.55
CA GLN A 33 17.14 -46.76 -75.10
C GLN A 33 16.12 -47.90 -74.88
N LEU A 34 16.56 -49.17 -74.86
CA LEU A 34 15.67 -50.31 -74.57
C LEU A 34 15.34 -50.41 -73.07
N LEU A 35 16.30 -50.06 -72.20
CA LEU A 35 16.11 -49.90 -70.75
C LEU A 35 15.22 -48.70 -70.41
N GLU A 36 15.35 -47.58 -71.13
CA GLU A 36 14.51 -46.38 -70.96
C GLU A 36 13.03 -46.65 -71.27
N LYS A 37 12.73 -47.41 -72.34
CA LYS A 37 11.35 -47.76 -72.71
C LYS A 37 10.69 -48.66 -71.65
N ASN A 38 11.43 -49.65 -71.12
CA ASN A 38 10.94 -50.52 -70.04
C ASN A 38 10.76 -49.77 -68.71
N ASN A 39 11.65 -48.83 -68.39
CA ASN A 39 11.57 -48.02 -67.16
C ASN A 39 10.41 -47.00 -67.22
N LYS A 40 10.11 -46.44 -68.39
CA LYS A 40 8.98 -45.51 -68.58
C LYS A 40 7.62 -46.21 -68.43
N GLU A 41 7.49 -47.43 -68.96
CA GLU A 41 6.27 -48.25 -68.74
C GLU A 41 6.12 -48.68 -67.27
N LEU A 42 7.21 -49.03 -66.60
CA LEU A 42 7.20 -49.32 -65.16
C LEU A 42 6.72 -48.11 -64.33
N LEU A 43 7.19 -46.90 -64.65
CA LEU A 43 6.74 -45.67 -63.99
C LEU A 43 5.25 -45.41 -64.18
N LYS A 44 4.70 -45.61 -65.39
CA LYS A 44 3.25 -45.50 -65.64
C LYS A 44 2.43 -46.45 -64.76
N VAL A 45 2.85 -47.72 -64.68
CA VAL A 45 2.18 -48.72 -63.84
C VAL A 45 2.22 -48.30 -62.37
N LYS A 46 3.38 -47.84 -61.88
CA LYS A 46 3.54 -47.40 -60.49
C LYS A 46 2.73 -46.15 -60.16
N ILE A 47 2.61 -45.20 -61.09
CA ILE A 47 1.74 -44.03 -60.92
C ILE A 47 0.28 -44.45 -60.82
N SER A 48 -0.18 -45.37 -61.69
CA SER A 48 -1.56 -45.88 -61.62
C SER A 48 -1.83 -46.57 -60.28
N GLN A 49 -0.94 -47.47 -59.86
CA GLN A 49 -1.06 -48.16 -58.56
C GLN A 49 -1.06 -47.18 -57.39
N PHE A 50 -0.22 -46.14 -57.43
CA PHE A 50 -0.16 -45.14 -56.39
C PHE A 50 -1.41 -44.24 -56.37
N LYS A 51 -1.96 -43.91 -57.55
CA LYS A 51 -3.22 -43.17 -57.66
C LYS A 51 -4.39 -43.97 -57.07
N ASP A 52 -4.48 -45.26 -57.41
CA ASP A 52 -5.50 -46.16 -56.85
C ASP A 52 -5.33 -46.32 -55.34
N PHE A 53 -4.08 -46.33 -54.86
CA PHE A 53 -3.77 -46.37 -53.42
C PHE A 53 -4.18 -45.10 -52.69
N ILE A 54 -3.97 -43.90 -53.26
CA ILE A 54 -4.44 -42.63 -52.68
C ILE A 54 -5.97 -42.61 -52.63
N GLU A 55 -6.64 -42.93 -53.74
CA GLU A 55 -8.12 -42.94 -53.79
C GLU A 55 -8.70 -43.98 -52.81
N SER A 56 -8.06 -45.13 -52.65
CA SER A 56 -8.46 -46.14 -51.66
C SER A 56 -8.29 -45.68 -50.22
N ASN A 57 -7.43 -44.69 -49.93
CA ASN A 57 -7.21 -44.14 -48.59
C ASN A 57 -7.81 -42.74 -48.40
N LYS A 58 -8.49 -42.22 -49.42
CA LYS A 58 -9.16 -40.92 -49.40
C LYS A 58 -10.30 -40.94 -48.39
N GLY A 59 -10.35 -39.90 -47.55
CA GLY A 59 -11.30 -39.82 -46.43
C GLY A 59 -10.95 -40.71 -45.23
N SER A 60 -9.81 -41.43 -45.25
CA SER A 60 -9.31 -42.11 -44.05
C SER A 60 -8.82 -41.11 -43.01
N ILE A 61 -8.77 -41.53 -41.74
CA ILE A 61 -8.16 -40.71 -40.69
C ILE A 61 -6.63 -40.62 -40.82
N ALA A 62 -6.00 -41.50 -41.61
CA ALA A 62 -4.55 -41.52 -41.86
C ALA A 62 -4.08 -40.35 -42.73
N LEU A 63 -4.93 -39.86 -43.63
CA LEU A 63 -4.61 -38.79 -44.58
C LEU A 63 -5.45 -37.56 -44.30
N ASN A 64 -4.83 -36.39 -44.19
CA ASN A 64 -5.56 -35.12 -44.16
C ASN A 64 -5.84 -34.62 -45.60
N ASN A 65 -6.67 -33.59 -45.74
CA ASN A 65 -7.02 -33.06 -47.07
C ASN A 65 -5.81 -32.48 -47.81
N ASN A 66 -4.83 -31.89 -47.10
CA ASN A 66 -3.60 -31.40 -47.70
C ASN A 66 -2.72 -32.55 -48.22
N ASP A 67 -2.64 -33.67 -47.50
CA ASP A 67 -1.91 -34.87 -47.93
C ASP A 67 -2.48 -35.35 -49.27
N VAL A 68 -3.81 -35.51 -49.34
CA VAL A 68 -4.49 -35.96 -50.57
C VAL A 68 -4.28 -34.96 -51.71
N GLN A 69 -4.46 -33.66 -51.47
CA GLN A 69 -4.25 -32.62 -52.49
C GLN A 69 -2.80 -32.60 -53.00
N ASN A 70 -1.83 -32.65 -52.09
CA ASN A 70 -0.41 -32.66 -52.44
C ASN A 70 -0.04 -33.90 -53.25
N TYR A 71 -0.48 -35.09 -52.83
CA TYR A 71 -0.19 -36.32 -53.55
C TYR A 71 -0.89 -36.35 -54.92
N SER A 72 -2.13 -35.90 -55.02
CA SER A 72 -2.86 -35.79 -56.30
C SER A 72 -2.20 -34.79 -57.26
N LEU A 73 -1.80 -33.62 -56.77
CA LEU A 73 -1.10 -32.61 -57.57
C LEU A 73 0.21 -33.18 -58.13
N VAL A 74 0.94 -33.96 -57.34
CA VAL A 74 2.19 -34.53 -57.81
C VAL A 74 1.96 -35.64 -58.82
N VAL A 75 0.96 -36.51 -58.61
CA VAL A 75 0.56 -37.50 -59.63
C VAL A 75 0.21 -36.81 -60.95
N GLU A 76 -0.54 -35.70 -60.90
CA GLU A 76 -0.86 -34.90 -62.10
C GLU A 76 0.39 -34.32 -62.76
N ASN A 77 1.31 -33.78 -61.97
CA ASN A 77 2.57 -33.21 -62.43
C ASN A 77 3.51 -34.25 -63.06
N ILE A 78 3.65 -35.43 -62.45
CA ILE A 78 4.43 -36.53 -63.03
C ILE A 78 3.79 -37.00 -64.34
N ASN A 79 2.46 -37.10 -64.42
CA ASN A 79 1.75 -37.44 -65.65
C ASN A 79 1.96 -36.39 -66.76
N LYS A 80 2.05 -35.10 -66.43
CA LYS A 80 2.40 -34.04 -67.39
C LYS A 80 3.82 -34.21 -67.94
N GLU A 81 4.77 -34.58 -67.08
CA GLU A 81 6.17 -34.80 -67.48
C GLU A 81 6.36 -36.11 -68.28
N LEU A 82 5.52 -37.13 -68.08
CA LEU A 82 5.54 -38.37 -68.87
C LEU A 82 5.33 -38.17 -70.37
N ASN A 83 4.69 -37.07 -70.77
CA ASN A 83 4.50 -36.71 -72.18
C ASN A 83 5.77 -36.15 -72.85
N LYS A 84 6.86 -35.97 -72.09
CA LYS A 84 8.16 -35.50 -72.58
C LYS A 84 9.17 -36.66 -72.65
N GLU A 85 10.31 -36.40 -73.29
CA GLU A 85 11.49 -37.26 -73.18
C GLU A 85 12.12 -37.11 -71.79
N LEU A 86 12.09 -38.19 -71.01
CA LEU A 86 12.65 -38.27 -69.66
C LEU A 86 13.92 -39.12 -69.69
N SER A 87 14.97 -38.66 -69.04
CA SER A 87 16.18 -39.46 -68.80
C SER A 87 15.93 -40.54 -67.76
N ASN A 88 16.71 -41.62 -67.80
CA ASN A 88 16.66 -42.68 -66.78
C ASN A 88 16.80 -42.16 -65.33
N VAL A 89 17.59 -41.10 -65.12
CA VAL A 89 17.78 -40.48 -63.80
C VAL A 89 16.49 -39.79 -63.32
N GLU A 90 15.77 -39.14 -64.22
CA GLU A 90 14.48 -38.51 -63.90
C GLU A 90 13.41 -39.57 -63.60
N ILE A 91 13.39 -40.67 -64.38
CA ILE A 91 12.47 -41.80 -64.15
C ILE A 91 12.74 -42.48 -62.80
N SER A 92 14.01 -42.76 -62.46
CA SER A 92 14.37 -43.39 -61.18
C SER A 92 14.06 -42.48 -59.98
N THR A 93 14.23 -41.17 -60.15
CA THR A 93 13.87 -40.18 -59.13
C THR A 93 12.36 -40.18 -58.86
N PHE A 94 11.53 -40.20 -59.91
CA PHE A 94 10.07 -40.28 -59.75
C PHE A 94 9.63 -41.60 -59.10
N LEU A 95 10.23 -42.73 -59.48
CA LEU A 95 9.94 -44.02 -58.85
C LEU A 95 10.28 -44.01 -57.35
N SER A 96 11.44 -43.45 -56.98
CA SER A 96 11.84 -43.32 -55.57
C SER A 96 10.91 -42.39 -54.79
N LEU A 97 10.46 -41.29 -55.39
CA LEU A 97 9.51 -40.37 -54.78
C LEU A 97 8.16 -41.06 -54.48
N ILE A 98 7.61 -41.78 -55.46
CA ILE A 98 6.35 -42.53 -55.31
C ILE A 98 6.48 -43.57 -54.19
N GLU A 99 7.58 -44.33 -54.16
CA GLU A 99 7.80 -45.37 -53.15
C GLU A 99 7.98 -44.77 -51.75
N ASN A 100 8.71 -43.66 -51.63
CA ASN A 100 8.89 -42.96 -50.36
C ASN A 100 7.56 -42.46 -49.79
N TRP A 101 6.69 -41.90 -50.62
CA TRP A 101 5.37 -41.45 -50.17
C TRP A 101 4.42 -42.59 -49.86
N LYS A 102 4.44 -43.66 -50.65
CA LYS A 102 3.68 -44.86 -50.30
C LYS A 102 4.10 -45.37 -48.91
N ASN A 103 5.40 -45.45 -48.65
CA ASN A 103 5.94 -45.83 -47.34
C ASN A 103 5.56 -44.85 -46.22
N GLU A 104 5.48 -43.54 -46.50
CA GLU A 104 5.01 -42.55 -45.54
C GLU A 104 3.53 -42.77 -45.17
N ILE A 105 2.67 -43.00 -46.17
CA ILE A 105 1.25 -43.30 -45.96
C ILE A 105 1.09 -44.61 -45.19
N ASP A 106 1.82 -45.66 -45.58
CA ASP A 106 1.80 -46.95 -44.88
C ASP A 106 2.24 -46.82 -43.41
N LYS A 107 3.25 -45.98 -43.13
CA LYS A 107 3.65 -45.64 -41.75
C LYS A 107 2.53 -44.93 -40.98
N LYS A 108 1.86 -43.95 -41.59
CA LYS A 108 0.70 -43.25 -40.97
C LYS A 108 -0.44 -44.24 -40.66
N ILE A 109 -0.73 -45.17 -41.57
CA ILE A 109 -1.74 -46.22 -41.38
C ILE A 109 -1.32 -47.20 -40.28
N ALA A 110 -0.06 -47.65 -40.27
CA ALA A 110 0.45 -48.57 -39.26
C ALA A 110 0.44 -47.94 -37.86
N LEU A 111 0.80 -46.66 -37.75
CA LEU A 111 0.75 -45.91 -36.50
C LEU A 111 -0.67 -45.80 -35.93
N LEU A 112 -1.70 -45.71 -36.80
CA LEU A 112 -3.08 -45.72 -36.33
C LEU A 112 -3.49 -47.10 -35.77
N LYS A 113 -2.97 -48.19 -36.32
CA LYS A 113 -3.26 -49.55 -35.83
C LYS A 113 -2.67 -49.84 -34.44
N THR A 114 -1.66 -49.09 -34.01
CA THR A 114 -1.06 -49.23 -32.67
C THR A 114 -1.76 -48.36 -31.61
N LYS A 115 -2.67 -47.47 -32.03
CA LYS A 115 -3.43 -46.62 -31.12
C LYS A 115 -4.56 -47.37 -30.46
N LYS A 116 -4.92 -46.92 -29.26
CA LYS A 116 -6.10 -47.41 -28.55
C LYS A 116 -7.37 -47.02 -29.32
N PRO A 117 -8.43 -47.85 -29.29
CA PRO A 117 -9.71 -47.56 -29.94
C PRO A 117 -10.30 -46.18 -29.61
N GLU A 118 -10.13 -45.71 -28.37
CA GLU A 118 -10.63 -44.40 -27.93
C GLU A 118 -9.91 -43.24 -28.63
N GLU A 119 -8.58 -43.32 -28.78
CA GLU A 119 -7.80 -42.28 -29.49
C GLU A 119 -8.15 -42.24 -30.99
N ILE A 120 -8.42 -43.40 -31.57
CA ILE A 120 -8.84 -43.53 -32.97
C ILE A 120 -10.18 -42.83 -33.19
N LEU A 121 -11.13 -43.03 -32.28
CA LEU A 121 -12.42 -42.34 -32.29
C LEU A 121 -12.29 -40.82 -32.12
N GLU A 122 -11.42 -40.33 -31.23
CA GLU A 122 -11.16 -38.88 -31.07
C GLU A 122 -10.56 -38.24 -32.33
N LEU A 123 -9.61 -38.91 -32.99
CA LEU A 123 -9.01 -38.44 -34.23
C LEU A 123 -10.02 -38.39 -35.37
N ALA A 124 -10.90 -39.39 -35.44
CA ALA A 124 -12.00 -39.42 -36.39
C ALA A 124 -13.02 -38.29 -36.11
N ASN A 125 -13.31 -38.02 -34.84
CA ASN A 125 -14.21 -36.95 -34.42
C ASN A 125 -13.73 -35.57 -34.86
N LYS A 126 -12.41 -35.31 -34.84
CA LYS A 126 -11.82 -34.05 -35.34
C LYS A 126 -11.98 -33.84 -36.84
N LYS A 127 -12.18 -34.91 -37.61
CA LYS A 127 -12.38 -34.87 -39.07
C LYS A 127 -13.84 -34.90 -39.48
N LEU A 128 -14.72 -35.33 -38.57
CA LEU A 128 -16.16 -35.28 -38.77
C LEU A 128 -16.61 -33.82 -38.85
N THR A 129 -17.33 -33.49 -39.91
CA THR A 129 -17.98 -32.18 -40.04
C THR A 129 -19.42 -32.36 -40.52
N PHE A 130 -20.26 -31.39 -40.17
CA PHE A 130 -21.63 -31.29 -40.65
C PHE A 130 -21.77 -30.02 -41.47
N SER A 131 -22.55 -30.07 -42.53
CA SER A 131 -22.81 -28.90 -43.40
C SER A 131 -24.25 -28.89 -43.89
N TYR A 132 -24.72 -27.73 -44.33
CA TYR A 132 -26.08 -27.55 -44.85
C TYR A 132 -26.05 -26.88 -46.23
N PRO A 133 -26.86 -27.34 -47.20
CA PRO A 133 -26.92 -26.71 -48.52
C PRO A 133 -27.48 -25.29 -48.44
N ASN A 134 -26.75 -24.31 -48.96
CA ASN A 134 -27.15 -22.89 -48.98
C ASN A 134 -27.52 -22.32 -47.60
N ILE A 135 -26.77 -22.69 -46.56
CA ILE A 135 -27.02 -22.26 -45.17
C ILE A 135 -27.19 -20.75 -45.02
N GLU A 136 -26.35 -19.98 -45.72
CA GLU A 136 -26.34 -18.51 -45.70
C GLU A 136 -27.61 -17.86 -46.29
N LYS A 137 -28.40 -18.62 -47.06
CA LYS A 137 -29.65 -18.16 -47.70
C LYS A 137 -30.91 -18.76 -47.07
N THR A 138 -30.75 -19.66 -46.10
CA THR A 138 -31.86 -20.38 -45.46
C THR A 138 -32.07 -19.82 -44.06
N LYS A 139 -33.29 -19.34 -43.73
CA LYS A 139 -33.61 -18.91 -42.37
C LYS A 139 -33.68 -20.15 -41.47
N LEU A 140 -33.21 -20.06 -40.21
CA LEU A 140 -33.15 -21.19 -39.28
C LEU A 140 -34.50 -21.89 -39.08
N LYS A 141 -35.59 -21.12 -39.02
CA LYS A 141 -36.97 -21.65 -38.89
C LYS A 141 -37.42 -22.50 -40.09
N ASP A 142 -36.82 -22.27 -41.26
CA ASP A 142 -37.13 -22.96 -42.51
C ASP A 142 -36.14 -24.12 -42.76
N ALA A 143 -35.24 -24.36 -41.81
CA ALA A 143 -34.22 -25.39 -41.92
C ALA A 143 -34.81 -26.80 -41.75
N ASP A 144 -34.69 -27.58 -42.81
CA ASP A 144 -35.02 -29.01 -42.79
C ASP A 144 -33.81 -29.83 -42.32
N ILE A 145 -33.86 -30.34 -41.09
CA ILE A 145 -32.77 -31.12 -40.46
C ILE A 145 -32.34 -32.35 -41.27
N GLU A 146 -33.21 -32.88 -42.14
CA GLU A 146 -32.87 -34.05 -42.96
C GLU A 146 -31.85 -33.72 -44.05
N LYS A 147 -31.73 -32.44 -44.44
CA LYS A 147 -30.77 -31.97 -45.45
C LYS A 147 -29.35 -31.77 -44.93
N ILE A 148 -29.09 -32.03 -43.64
CA ILE A 148 -27.75 -31.92 -43.06
C ILE A 148 -26.83 -33.00 -43.67
N ILE A 149 -25.79 -32.54 -44.36
CA ILE A 149 -24.77 -33.38 -44.97
C ILE A 149 -23.74 -33.76 -43.91
N LYS A 150 -23.51 -35.08 -43.76
CA LYS A 150 -22.60 -35.69 -42.77
C LYS A 150 -21.30 -36.07 -43.47
N HIS A 151 -20.22 -35.34 -43.22
CA HIS A 151 -18.90 -35.65 -43.77
C HIS A 151 -18.14 -36.57 -42.81
N LEU A 152 -18.43 -37.87 -42.90
CA LEU A 152 -17.85 -38.91 -42.04
C LEU A 152 -16.51 -39.41 -42.61
N PRO A 153 -15.51 -39.68 -41.76
CA PRO A 153 -14.33 -40.44 -42.17
C PRO A 153 -14.72 -41.85 -42.67
N LYS A 154 -14.00 -42.34 -43.69
CA LYS A 154 -14.35 -43.54 -44.49
C LYS A 154 -14.74 -44.77 -43.66
N ASP A 155 -14.00 -45.04 -42.58
CA ASP A 155 -14.11 -46.26 -41.76
C ASP A 155 -15.05 -46.11 -40.55
N PHE A 156 -15.82 -45.02 -40.49
CA PHE A 156 -16.66 -44.68 -39.35
C PHE A 156 -18.11 -44.44 -39.76
N GLU A 157 -19.02 -44.63 -38.82
CA GLU A 157 -20.45 -44.40 -38.95
C GLU A 157 -21.02 -43.75 -37.68
N LEU A 158 -22.23 -43.21 -37.77
CA LEU A 158 -22.93 -42.67 -36.59
C LEU A 158 -23.83 -43.77 -36.01
N SER A 159 -23.57 -44.13 -34.75
CA SER A 159 -24.45 -45.02 -33.97
C SER A 159 -25.64 -44.29 -33.34
N HIS A 160 -25.50 -42.98 -33.16
CA HIS A 160 -26.56 -42.08 -32.73
C HIS A 160 -26.42 -40.76 -33.47
N TYR A 161 -27.55 -40.18 -33.88
CA TYR A 161 -27.63 -38.86 -34.50
C TYR A 161 -28.99 -38.23 -34.18
N LYS A 162 -28.96 -37.01 -33.65
CA LYS A 162 -30.14 -36.17 -33.41
C LYS A 162 -29.75 -34.72 -33.68
N ALA A 163 -30.49 -34.04 -34.55
CA ALA A 163 -30.36 -32.60 -34.77
C ALA A 163 -31.52 -31.86 -34.10
N VAL A 164 -31.24 -30.75 -33.43
CA VAL A 164 -32.23 -29.92 -32.73
C VAL A 164 -32.03 -28.47 -33.15
N ILE A 165 -33.11 -27.84 -33.60
CA ILE A 165 -33.11 -26.40 -33.90
C ILE A 165 -33.12 -25.65 -32.57
N ASN A 166 -32.18 -24.73 -32.38
CA ASN A 166 -32.09 -23.88 -31.21
C ASN A 166 -32.29 -22.41 -31.61
N GLU A 167 -33.47 -21.88 -31.35
CA GLU A 167 -33.84 -20.51 -31.69
C GLU A 167 -33.10 -19.49 -30.80
N GLU A 168 -32.74 -19.82 -29.57
CA GLU A 168 -32.04 -18.89 -28.67
C GLU A 168 -30.59 -18.66 -29.12
N THR A 169 -29.88 -19.74 -29.47
CA THR A 169 -28.47 -19.68 -29.89
C THR A 169 -28.30 -19.53 -31.41
N GLN A 170 -29.41 -19.53 -32.15
CA GLN A 170 -29.47 -19.37 -33.60
C GLN A 170 -28.61 -20.40 -34.35
N ASP A 171 -28.71 -21.67 -33.93
CA ASP A 171 -27.99 -22.79 -34.53
C ASP A 171 -28.85 -24.05 -34.61
N ILE A 172 -28.31 -25.06 -35.32
CA ILE A 172 -28.78 -26.44 -35.16
C ILE A 172 -27.72 -27.20 -34.38
N THR A 173 -28.08 -27.64 -33.18
CA THR A 173 -27.24 -28.48 -32.34
C THR A 173 -27.39 -29.94 -32.75
N ILE A 174 -26.30 -30.55 -33.17
CA ILE A 174 -26.22 -31.95 -33.60
C ILE A 174 -25.59 -32.78 -32.49
N ILE A 175 -26.37 -33.69 -31.92
CA ILE A 175 -25.95 -34.63 -30.88
C ILE A 175 -25.71 -35.99 -31.53
N TYR A 176 -24.52 -36.57 -31.36
CA TYR A 176 -24.16 -37.81 -32.05
C TYR A 176 -23.20 -38.71 -31.26
N LYS A 177 -23.09 -39.98 -31.69
CA LYS A 177 -22.07 -40.94 -31.24
C LYS A 177 -21.39 -41.59 -32.45
N LEU A 178 -20.08 -41.45 -32.54
CA LEU A 178 -19.27 -42.04 -33.60
C LEU A 178 -18.93 -43.50 -33.26
N LYS A 179 -18.97 -44.38 -34.27
CA LYS A 179 -18.69 -45.81 -34.17
C LYS A 179 -17.74 -46.22 -35.30
N MET A 180 -16.82 -47.12 -34.99
CA MET A 180 -15.95 -47.76 -36.00
C MET A 180 -16.73 -48.85 -36.74
N LYS A 181 -16.74 -48.81 -38.08
CA LYS A 181 -17.48 -49.79 -38.90
C LYS A 181 -17.00 -51.21 -38.61
N ASN A 182 -17.93 -52.17 -38.66
CA ASN A 182 -17.67 -53.59 -38.44
C ASN A 182 -17.05 -53.94 -37.06
N THR A 183 -17.21 -53.07 -36.07
CA THR A 183 -16.78 -53.30 -34.67
C THR A 183 -17.83 -52.78 -33.69
N ASP A 184 -17.77 -53.18 -32.43
CA ASP A 184 -18.63 -52.64 -31.35
C ASP A 184 -18.02 -51.41 -30.65
N ILE A 185 -16.91 -50.88 -31.18
CA ILE A 185 -16.20 -49.72 -30.61
C ILE A 185 -16.97 -48.44 -30.96
N VAL A 186 -17.49 -47.77 -29.93
CA VAL A 186 -18.32 -46.57 -30.03
C VAL A 186 -17.97 -45.56 -28.93
N HIS A 187 -18.17 -44.26 -29.20
CA HIS A 187 -18.12 -43.25 -28.15
C HIS A 187 -19.12 -43.56 -27.01
N LEU A 188 -18.59 -43.62 -25.79
CA LEU A 188 -19.41 -43.83 -24.58
C LEU A 188 -20.36 -42.65 -24.33
N LYS A 189 -19.86 -41.42 -24.50
CA LYS A 189 -20.61 -40.18 -24.27
C LYS A 189 -21.07 -39.55 -25.60
N ASN A 190 -22.21 -38.86 -25.54
CA ASN A 190 -22.68 -38.03 -26.64
C ASN A 190 -21.66 -36.92 -26.93
N GLN A 191 -21.45 -36.68 -28.22
CA GLN A 191 -20.73 -35.52 -28.73
C GLN A 191 -21.73 -34.50 -29.27
N SER A 192 -21.34 -33.22 -29.33
CA SER A 192 -22.14 -32.15 -29.90
C SER A 192 -21.39 -31.42 -31.01
N PHE A 193 -22.14 -30.88 -31.97
CA PHE A 193 -21.65 -29.98 -33.00
C PHE A 193 -22.70 -28.89 -33.26
N GLU A 194 -22.29 -27.63 -33.26
CA GLU A 194 -23.17 -26.49 -33.52
C GLU A 194 -23.05 -26.06 -34.98
N LEU A 195 -24.14 -26.23 -35.75
CA LEU A 195 -24.19 -25.81 -37.14
C LEU A 195 -24.75 -24.38 -37.23
N LYS A 196 -23.86 -23.41 -37.45
CA LYS A 196 -24.12 -21.96 -37.52
C LYS A 196 -24.00 -21.43 -38.94
N GLY A 197 -24.42 -20.18 -39.16
CA GLY A 197 -24.31 -19.49 -40.46
C GLY A 197 -25.63 -19.37 -41.23
N TRP A 198 -26.76 -19.53 -40.54
CA TRP A 198 -28.11 -19.38 -41.10
C TRP A 198 -28.37 -17.93 -41.54
N ALA A 199 -29.26 -17.77 -42.53
CA ALA A 199 -29.70 -16.44 -42.97
C ALA A 199 -30.38 -15.69 -41.81
N LYS A 200 -29.95 -14.44 -41.60
CA LYS A 200 -30.55 -13.56 -40.59
C LYS A 200 -31.99 -13.21 -40.97
N THR A 201 -32.83 -13.02 -39.96
CA THR A 201 -34.17 -12.45 -40.11
C THR A 201 -34.10 -10.95 -40.39
N ASP A 202 -35.20 -10.39 -40.91
CA ASP A 202 -35.27 -8.96 -41.24
C ASP A 202 -35.18 -8.10 -39.96
N GLU A 203 -35.75 -8.60 -38.85
CA GLU A 203 -35.62 -8.02 -37.52
C GLU A 203 -34.16 -7.98 -37.05
N GLN A 204 -33.42 -9.10 -37.16
CA GLN A 204 -32.00 -9.16 -36.79
C GLN A 204 -31.13 -8.25 -37.65
N ILE A 205 -31.42 -8.15 -38.95
CA ILE A 205 -30.70 -7.23 -39.85
C ILE A 205 -30.95 -5.79 -39.42
N LYS A 206 -32.20 -5.44 -39.06
CA LYS A 206 -32.56 -4.11 -38.58
C LYS A 206 -31.87 -3.78 -37.25
N GLU A 207 -31.91 -4.69 -36.27
CA GLU A 207 -31.22 -4.52 -34.99
C GLU A 207 -29.70 -4.34 -35.18
N GLU A 208 -29.08 -5.14 -36.04
CA GLU A 208 -27.66 -4.99 -36.37
C GLU A 208 -27.36 -3.64 -37.02
N GLN A 209 -28.23 -3.16 -37.91
CA GLN A 209 -28.09 -1.83 -38.52
C GLN A 209 -28.24 -0.71 -37.50
N GLU A 210 -29.20 -0.80 -36.59
CA GLU A 210 -29.38 0.16 -35.49
C GLU A 210 -28.16 0.19 -34.57
N LEU A 211 -27.60 -0.98 -34.22
CA LEU A 211 -26.38 -1.08 -33.44
C LEU A 211 -25.16 -0.52 -34.17
N LYS A 212 -25.03 -0.74 -35.49
CA LYS A 212 -23.97 -0.12 -36.31
C LYS A 212 -24.10 1.40 -36.35
N LEU A 213 -25.30 1.94 -36.51
CA LEU A 213 -25.54 3.39 -36.48
C LEU A 213 -25.21 3.99 -35.10
N LYS A 214 -25.61 3.31 -34.02
CA LYS A 214 -25.26 3.72 -32.66
C LYS A 214 -23.74 3.68 -32.43
N LEU A 215 -23.07 2.62 -32.87
CA LEU A 215 -21.61 2.50 -32.83
C LEU A 215 -20.91 3.65 -33.58
N GLU A 216 -21.41 4.01 -34.77
CA GLU A 216 -20.87 5.14 -35.55
C GLU A 216 -21.10 6.50 -34.91
N ALA A 217 -22.21 6.68 -34.20
CA ALA A 217 -22.49 7.90 -33.45
C ALA A 217 -21.58 8.01 -32.21
N GLU A 218 -21.45 6.93 -31.44
CA GLU A 218 -20.65 6.92 -30.21
C GLU A 218 -19.17 7.09 -30.49
N ILE A 219 -18.61 6.37 -31.48
CA ILE A 219 -17.18 6.46 -31.78
C ILE A 219 -16.73 7.88 -32.18
N LYS A 220 -17.63 8.69 -32.76
CA LYS A 220 -17.37 10.09 -33.11
C LYS A 220 -17.36 11.03 -31.90
N ASN A 221 -18.07 10.68 -30.83
CA ASN A 221 -18.21 11.50 -29.63
C ASN A 221 -17.26 11.09 -28.50
N LEU A 222 -16.49 10.01 -28.69
CA LEU A 222 -15.53 9.50 -27.72
C LEU A 222 -14.55 10.59 -27.27
N LYS A 223 -14.29 10.61 -25.96
CA LYS A 223 -13.23 11.41 -25.37
C LYS A 223 -12.22 10.51 -24.70
N VAL A 224 -10.94 10.80 -24.93
CA VAL A 224 -9.83 10.14 -24.25
C VAL A 224 -9.10 11.15 -23.40
N LYS A 225 -8.81 10.79 -22.15
CA LYS A 225 -8.05 11.64 -21.22
C LYS A 225 -6.95 10.81 -20.58
N PHE A 226 -5.85 11.44 -20.17
CA PHE A 226 -4.91 10.78 -19.27
C PHE A 226 -5.60 10.46 -17.94
N LEU A 227 -5.29 9.32 -17.35
CA LEU A 227 -5.90 8.90 -16.08
C LEU A 227 -5.60 9.92 -14.96
N ASP A 228 -4.33 10.30 -14.81
CA ASP A 228 -3.80 11.26 -13.83
C ASP A 228 -2.38 11.71 -14.23
N GLU A 229 -1.72 12.50 -13.37
CA GLU A 229 -0.33 12.95 -13.55
C GLU A 229 0.67 11.78 -13.66
N LYS A 230 0.47 10.69 -12.92
CA LYS A 230 1.37 9.53 -12.98
C LYS A 230 1.27 8.83 -14.33
N ALA A 231 0.05 8.70 -14.85
CA ALA A 231 -0.19 8.16 -16.17
C ALA A 231 0.37 9.07 -17.26
N TYR A 232 0.18 10.39 -17.15
CA TYR A 232 0.79 11.36 -18.04
C TYR A 232 2.32 11.22 -18.05
N LYS A 233 2.96 11.20 -16.88
CA LYS A 233 4.40 11.01 -16.74
C LYS A 233 4.87 9.71 -17.39
N ASN A 234 4.21 8.59 -17.08
CA ASN A 234 4.56 7.30 -17.65
C ASN A 234 4.47 7.30 -19.18
N VAL A 235 3.40 7.86 -19.75
CA VAL A 235 3.26 8.01 -21.21
C VAL A 235 4.32 8.94 -21.78
N SER A 236 4.63 10.06 -21.10
CA SER A 236 5.63 11.01 -21.58
C SER A 236 7.04 10.42 -21.64
N GLU A 237 7.38 9.52 -20.72
CA GLU A 237 8.68 8.86 -20.61
C GLU A 237 8.79 7.60 -21.48
N THR A 238 7.71 6.81 -21.58
CA THR A 238 7.76 5.47 -22.20
C THR A 238 7.02 5.37 -23.53
N ASN A 239 6.18 6.35 -23.84
CA ASN A 239 5.22 6.31 -24.95
C ASN A 239 4.37 5.02 -24.98
N SER A 240 4.02 4.50 -23.79
CA SER A 240 3.25 3.25 -23.62
C SER A 240 1.77 3.51 -23.35
N ILE A 241 0.90 2.66 -23.92
CA ILE A 241 -0.53 2.65 -23.64
C ILE A 241 -0.83 2.17 -22.21
N PHE A 242 -0.04 1.22 -21.73
CA PHE A 242 -0.24 0.55 -20.45
C PHE A 242 0.86 0.92 -19.46
N ASN A 243 0.48 1.02 -18.19
CA ASN A 243 1.42 1.21 -17.09
C ASN A 243 2.14 -0.10 -16.71
N TYR A 244 3.02 -0.02 -15.71
CA TYR A 244 3.78 -1.18 -15.22
C TYR A 244 2.92 -2.32 -14.64
N GLU A 245 1.64 -2.07 -14.32
CA GLU A 245 0.67 -3.07 -13.86
C GLU A 245 -0.16 -3.65 -15.02
N GLY A 246 0.13 -3.28 -16.26
CA GLY A 246 -0.65 -3.68 -17.44
C GLY A 246 -2.01 -3.00 -17.56
N LYS A 247 -2.28 -1.93 -16.80
CA LYS A 247 -3.54 -1.17 -16.88
C LYS A 247 -3.38 0.03 -17.82
N PRO A 248 -4.44 0.45 -18.54
CA PRO A 248 -4.36 1.62 -19.42
C PRO A 248 -4.01 2.92 -18.68
N ASN A 249 -3.16 3.74 -19.28
CA ASN A 249 -2.85 5.11 -18.82
C ASN A 249 -3.95 6.13 -19.16
N PHE A 250 -5.06 5.67 -19.76
CA PHE A 250 -6.08 6.53 -20.33
C PHE A 250 -7.47 6.13 -19.85
N VAL A 251 -8.34 7.13 -19.74
CA VAL A 251 -9.78 6.96 -19.54
C VAL A 251 -10.49 7.29 -20.85
N VAL A 252 -11.37 6.37 -21.27
CA VAL A 252 -12.25 6.56 -22.42
C VAL A 252 -13.68 6.78 -21.91
N ASP A 253 -14.26 7.91 -22.29
CA ASP A 253 -15.59 8.35 -21.89
C ASP A 253 -16.50 8.56 -23.11
N GLU A 254 -17.79 8.84 -22.84
CA GLU A 254 -18.82 9.20 -23.84
C GLU A 254 -19.23 8.04 -24.77
N TYR A 255 -19.33 6.82 -24.23
CA TYR A 255 -19.92 5.65 -24.92
C TYR A 255 -20.75 4.78 -23.97
N ASP A 256 -21.60 3.93 -24.53
CA ASP A 256 -22.44 2.98 -23.81
C ASP A 256 -21.60 1.79 -23.33
N LYS A 257 -21.15 1.90 -22.07
CA LYS A 257 -20.35 0.89 -21.37
C LYS A 257 -21.10 -0.43 -21.16
N VAL A 258 -22.43 -0.48 -21.33
CA VAL A 258 -23.21 -1.72 -21.21
C VAL A 258 -23.09 -2.51 -22.50
N LEU A 259 -23.23 -1.84 -23.65
CA LEU A 259 -23.27 -2.48 -24.97
C LEU A 259 -21.89 -2.71 -25.60
N PHE A 260 -20.94 -1.80 -25.39
CA PHE A 260 -19.66 -1.81 -26.10
C PHE A 260 -18.45 -2.05 -25.20
N ASN A 261 -17.40 -2.62 -25.79
CA ASN A 261 -16.04 -2.70 -25.26
C ASN A 261 -15.12 -1.84 -26.13
N TYR A 262 -14.08 -1.27 -25.54
CA TYR A 262 -13.04 -0.56 -26.28
C TYR A 262 -11.69 -1.26 -26.15
N GLU A 263 -10.89 -1.13 -27.21
CA GLU A 263 -9.48 -1.50 -27.23
C GLU A 263 -8.65 -0.31 -27.69
N LEU A 264 -7.53 -0.06 -27.02
CA LEU A 264 -6.60 1.03 -27.35
C LEU A 264 -5.41 0.47 -28.12
N SER A 265 -5.00 1.16 -29.18
CA SER A 265 -3.84 0.79 -29.98
C SER A 265 -3.15 2.04 -30.55
N ASN A 266 -1.93 1.87 -31.07
CA ASN A 266 -1.23 2.88 -31.87
C ASN A 266 -1.20 4.30 -31.23
N LEU A 267 -0.58 4.40 -30.06
CA LEU A 267 -0.33 5.69 -29.42
C LEU A 267 0.75 6.46 -30.20
N VAL A 268 0.40 7.66 -30.67
CA VAL A 268 1.30 8.55 -31.41
C VAL A 268 1.43 9.87 -30.65
N LYS A 269 2.65 10.20 -30.23
CA LYS A 269 3.00 11.52 -29.72
C LYS A 269 3.24 12.46 -30.91
N LYS A 270 2.43 13.51 -31.04
CA LYS A 270 2.58 14.52 -32.08
C LYS A 270 3.61 15.57 -31.66
N ASN A 271 3.39 16.17 -30.49
CA ASN A 271 4.26 17.19 -29.88
C ASN A 271 4.37 16.96 -28.36
N GLU A 272 5.04 17.86 -27.65
CA GLU A 272 4.93 17.93 -26.20
C GLU A 272 3.46 18.16 -25.79
N ASN A 273 2.94 17.29 -24.93
CA ASN A 273 1.55 17.32 -24.44
C ASN A 273 0.46 17.20 -25.53
N ASP A 274 0.78 16.67 -26.73
CA ASP A 274 -0.18 16.40 -27.80
C ASP A 274 -0.04 14.96 -28.30
N TYR A 275 -1.08 14.16 -28.08
CA TYR A 275 -1.11 12.73 -28.34
C TYR A 275 -2.39 12.33 -29.06
N THR A 276 -2.28 11.35 -29.95
CA THR A 276 -3.43 10.66 -30.55
C THR A 276 -3.33 9.18 -30.29
N ILE A 277 -4.48 8.52 -30.15
CA ILE A 277 -4.56 7.08 -29.94
C ILE A 277 -5.67 6.49 -30.80
N ASP A 278 -5.47 5.28 -31.29
CA ASP A 278 -6.51 4.56 -31.98
C ASP A 278 -7.39 3.80 -30.99
N ILE A 279 -8.71 3.97 -31.13
CA ILE A 279 -9.72 3.25 -30.35
C ILE A 279 -10.52 2.36 -31.29
N THR A 280 -10.59 1.07 -30.96
CA THR A 280 -11.54 0.15 -31.57
C THR A 280 -12.71 -0.05 -30.60
N LEU A 281 -13.89 0.42 -30.96
CA LEU A 281 -15.12 0.16 -30.21
C LEU A 281 -15.80 -1.06 -30.84
N SER A 282 -16.16 -2.05 -30.03
CA SER A 282 -16.74 -3.33 -30.46
C SER A 282 -17.96 -3.68 -29.63
N LEU A 283 -18.97 -4.28 -30.25
CA LEU A 283 -20.14 -4.76 -29.52
C LEU A 283 -19.76 -5.97 -28.64
N LYS A 284 -20.24 -5.99 -27.40
CA LYS A 284 -19.92 -7.08 -26.46
C LYS A 284 -20.46 -8.44 -26.90
N SER A 285 -21.66 -8.47 -27.49
CA SER A 285 -22.31 -9.69 -27.96
C SER A 285 -21.74 -10.21 -29.29
N ASP A 286 -21.21 -9.33 -30.14
CA ASP A 286 -20.58 -9.69 -31.40
C ASP A 286 -19.40 -8.77 -31.73
N LYS A 287 -18.18 -9.26 -31.48
CA LYS A 287 -16.95 -8.50 -31.74
C LYS A 287 -16.72 -8.18 -33.22
N ASN A 288 -17.41 -8.85 -34.15
CA ASN A 288 -17.30 -8.54 -35.58
C ASN A 288 -17.94 -7.18 -35.92
N ILE A 289 -18.89 -6.73 -35.10
CA ILE A 289 -19.45 -5.38 -35.18
C ILE A 289 -18.51 -4.46 -34.42
N SER A 290 -17.53 -3.91 -35.15
CA SER A 290 -16.55 -2.99 -34.60
C SER A 290 -16.26 -1.84 -35.54
N LYS A 291 -15.78 -0.73 -34.97
CA LYS A 291 -15.32 0.44 -35.70
C LYS A 291 -14.07 0.96 -35.02
N LYS A 292 -13.15 1.46 -35.84
CA LYS A 292 -11.89 2.05 -35.39
C LYS A 292 -11.88 3.55 -35.70
N ALA A 293 -11.40 4.36 -34.77
CA ALA A 293 -11.17 5.78 -34.96
C ALA A 293 -9.88 6.21 -34.27
N THR A 294 -9.21 7.21 -34.84
CA THR A 294 -8.09 7.89 -34.19
C THR A 294 -8.62 9.10 -33.44
N VAL A 295 -8.37 9.16 -32.14
CA VAL A 295 -8.90 10.21 -31.25
C VAL A 295 -7.74 10.97 -30.62
N GLY A 296 -7.88 12.30 -30.53
CA GLY A 296 -6.96 13.15 -29.78
C GLY A 296 -7.17 13.00 -28.28
N ILE A 297 -6.08 12.92 -27.52
CA ILE A 297 -6.15 12.87 -26.06
C ILE A 297 -6.36 14.30 -25.54
N ASP A 298 -7.33 14.47 -24.65
CA ASP A 298 -7.64 15.74 -24.00
C ASP A 298 -6.41 16.25 -23.25
N LYS A 299 -5.89 17.38 -23.73
CA LYS A 299 -4.69 18.01 -23.17
C LYS A 299 -5.00 18.81 -21.91
N GLU A 300 -6.25 19.23 -21.69
CA GLU A 300 -6.63 20.19 -20.65
C GLU A 300 -7.11 19.53 -19.36
N LYS A 301 -7.59 18.28 -19.43
CA LYS A 301 -8.22 17.59 -18.30
C LYS A 301 -7.74 16.16 -18.14
N TYR A 302 -7.74 15.71 -16.89
CA TYR A 302 -7.56 14.29 -16.56
C TYR A 302 -8.90 13.53 -16.53
N GLY A 303 -8.81 12.21 -16.41
CA GLY A 303 -9.95 11.30 -16.42
C GLY A 303 -10.94 11.55 -15.28
N LYS A 304 -10.46 11.99 -14.12
CA LYS A 304 -11.32 12.29 -12.97
C LYS A 304 -12.03 13.63 -13.15
N ASN A 305 -13.34 13.65 -12.86
CA ASN A 305 -14.15 14.86 -13.07
C ASN A 305 -13.61 16.05 -12.25
N GLY A 306 -13.49 17.21 -12.90
CA GLY A 306 -12.94 18.43 -12.32
C GLY A 306 -11.41 18.51 -12.25
N TRP A 307 -10.67 17.46 -12.63
CA TRP A 307 -9.20 17.50 -12.65
C TRP A 307 -8.68 18.16 -13.93
N ILE A 308 -7.76 19.09 -13.76
CA ILE A 308 -7.07 19.79 -14.85
C ILE A 308 -5.75 19.08 -15.18
N ASN A 309 -5.21 19.24 -16.38
CA ASN A 309 -3.85 18.84 -16.69
C ASN A 309 -2.92 20.05 -16.51
N PRO A 310 -2.05 20.11 -15.49
CA PRO A 310 -1.19 21.27 -15.23
C PRO A 310 -0.22 21.54 -16.38
N HIS A 311 0.14 20.52 -17.18
CA HIS A 311 1.01 20.67 -18.36
C HIS A 311 0.36 21.46 -19.50
N SER A 312 -0.95 21.72 -19.44
CA SER A 312 -1.65 22.60 -20.39
C SER A 312 -1.63 24.08 -20.00
N LEU A 313 -1.16 24.39 -18.79
CA LEU A 313 -1.18 25.72 -18.20
C LEU A 313 0.22 26.33 -18.14
N SER A 314 0.31 27.65 -18.34
CA SER A 314 1.53 28.40 -18.01
C SER A 314 1.80 28.41 -16.51
N LYS A 315 3.02 28.76 -16.10
CA LYS A 315 3.37 28.86 -14.66
C LYS A 315 2.47 29.86 -13.93
N GLU A 316 2.14 30.98 -14.56
CA GLU A 316 1.26 32.02 -14.00
C GLU A 316 -0.18 31.49 -13.83
N GLN A 317 -0.67 30.73 -14.81
CA GLN A 317 -1.99 30.09 -14.74
C GLN A 317 -2.04 29.00 -13.65
N GLN A 318 -0.96 28.24 -13.49
CA GLN A 318 -0.83 27.26 -12.42
C GLN A 318 -0.85 27.94 -11.04
N ILE A 319 -0.07 29.02 -10.84
CA ILE A 319 -0.06 29.79 -9.59
C ILE A 319 -1.47 30.33 -9.30
N LYS A 320 -2.13 30.96 -10.27
CA LYS A 320 -3.48 31.48 -10.09
C LYS A 320 -4.49 30.40 -9.71
N PHE A 321 -4.40 29.22 -10.32
CA PHE A 321 -5.23 28.07 -9.94
C PHE A 321 -4.99 27.66 -8.47
N LEU A 322 -3.74 27.57 -8.04
CA LEU A 322 -3.39 27.23 -6.65
C LEU A 322 -3.83 28.33 -5.68
N GLU A 323 -3.74 29.61 -6.05
CA GLU A 323 -4.26 30.74 -5.27
C GLU A 323 -5.78 30.66 -5.09
N ASP A 324 -6.51 30.38 -6.17
CA ASP A 324 -7.96 30.23 -6.11
C ASP A 324 -8.37 29.03 -5.22
N GLU A 325 -7.62 27.93 -5.27
CA GLU A 325 -7.88 26.74 -4.45
C GLU A 325 -7.53 26.93 -2.97
N ILE A 326 -6.39 27.56 -2.66
CA ILE A 326 -5.98 27.82 -1.27
C ILE A 326 -6.90 28.85 -0.60
N ASN A 327 -7.48 29.78 -1.36
CA ASN A 327 -8.40 30.80 -0.85
C ASN A 327 -9.76 30.23 -0.42
N LYS A 328 -10.16 29.08 -0.95
CA LYS A 328 -11.42 28.39 -0.59
C LYS A 328 -11.29 27.50 0.64
N LEU A 329 -10.06 27.26 1.10
CA LEU A 329 -9.76 26.23 2.09
C LEU A 329 -10.14 26.67 3.51
N GLU A 330 -11.06 25.94 4.13
CA GLU A 330 -11.32 25.98 5.57
C GLU A 330 -10.50 24.89 6.27
N ILE A 331 -9.92 25.24 7.43
CA ILE A 331 -9.13 24.32 8.26
C ILE A 331 -9.67 24.32 9.67
N TYR A 332 -9.84 23.13 10.23
CA TYR A 332 -10.21 22.94 11.62
C TYR A 332 -9.58 21.65 12.17
N PRO A 333 -9.47 21.50 13.50
CA PRO A 333 -8.89 20.30 14.11
C PRO A 333 -9.66 19.04 13.69
N TYR A 334 -8.96 17.95 13.41
CA TYR A 334 -9.62 16.72 12.97
C TYR A 334 -10.42 16.09 14.12
N TYR A 335 -9.79 15.91 15.27
CA TYR A 335 -10.39 15.33 16.47
C TYR A 335 -10.33 16.30 17.66
N SER A 336 -11.07 16.01 18.74
CA SER A 336 -11.01 16.78 19.98
C SER A 336 -9.60 16.83 20.60
N LYS A 337 -8.80 15.76 20.45
CA LYS A 337 -7.39 15.77 20.88
C LYS A 337 -6.56 16.83 20.18
N ASP A 338 -6.78 17.04 18.88
CA ASP A 338 -6.00 17.96 18.07
C ASP A 338 -6.36 19.41 18.43
N LYS A 339 -7.66 19.65 18.67
CA LYS A 339 -8.14 20.91 19.25
C LYS A 339 -7.46 21.20 20.59
N THR A 340 -7.43 20.22 21.48
CA THR A 340 -6.77 20.35 22.79
C THR A 340 -5.28 20.67 22.64
N PHE A 341 -4.56 20.00 21.72
CA PHE A 341 -3.15 20.29 21.48
C PHE A 341 -2.91 21.68 20.89
N LEU A 342 -3.81 22.18 20.04
CA LEU A 342 -3.77 23.55 19.53
C LEU A 342 -4.00 24.60 20.62
N GLU A 343 -4.99 24.37 21.50
CA GLU A 343 -5.30 25.25 22.63
C GLU A 343 -4.16 25.30 23.67
N LEU A 344 -3.50 24.16 23.92
CA LEU A 344 -2.39 24.04 24.86
C LEU A 344 -1.00 24.29 24.24
N GLU A 345 -0.94 24.77 23.00
CA GLU A 345 0.32 25.04 22.28
C GLU A 345 1.28 23.84 22.19
N LYS A 346 0.74 22.61 22.23
CA LYS A 346 1.51 21.35 22.11
C LYS A 346 1.72 20.96 20.64
N TYR A 347 2.34 21.87 19.88
CA TYR A 347 2.48 21.74 18.43
C TYR A 347 3.32 20.54 17.98
N ASP A 348 4.21 20.03 18.84
CA ASP A 348 4.99 18.81 18.60
C ASP A 348 4.12 17.54 18.48
N LYS A 349 2.85 17.60 18.91
CA LYS A 349 1.88 16.50 18.81
C LYS A 349 1.04 16.55 17.54
N LEU A 350 1.12 17.63 16.78
CA LEU A 350 0.31 17.85 15.59
C LEU A 350 1.04 17.35 14.35
N THR A 351 0.28 16.81 13.40
CA THR A 351 0.77 16.39 12.09
C THR A 351 -0.19 16.87 11.01
N ASP A 352 0.15 16.71 9.72
CA ASP A 352 -0.78 17.02 8.61
C ASP A 352 -2.14 16.31 8.72
N LYS A 353 -2.22 15.21 9.49
CA LYS A 353 -3.45 14.45 9.75
C LYS A 353 -4.30 15.02 10.90
N SER A 354 -3.73 15.92 11.71
CA SER A 354 -4.42 16.61 12.80
C SER A 354 -5.39 17.69 12.30
N TYR A 355 -5.37 17.99 11.00
CA TYR A 355 -6.20 19.02 10.38
C TYR A 355 -7.16 18.42 9.38
N TRP A 356 -8.44 18.76 9.54
CA TRP A 356 -9.42 18.59 8.49
C TRP A 356 -9.38 19.80 7.56
N LYS A 357 -9.56 19.53 6.27
CA LYS A 357 -9.47 20.51 5.20
C LYS A 357 -10.67 20.38 4.27
N ALA A 358 -11.39 21.47 4.05
CA ALA A 358 -12.58 21.48 3.22
C ALA A 358 -12.67 22.79 2.41
N PRO A 359 -12.99 22.75 1.10
CA PRO A 359 -13.09 21.57 0.25
C PRO A 359 -11.72 20.96 -0.06
N ILE A 360 -11.67 19.64 -0.32
CA ILE A 360 -10.43 18.94 -0.67
C ILE A 360 -10.31 18.73 -2.18
N ASN A 361 -9.21 19.21 -2.77
CA ASN A 361 -8.84 18.89 -4.13
C ASN A 361 -7.77 17.80 -4.15
N HIS A 362 -8.18 16.58 -4.51
CA HIS A 362 -7.30 15.42 -4.51
C HIS A 362 -6.18 15.44 -5.57
N GLN A 363 -6.21 16.41 -6.49
CA GLN A 363 -5.11 16.66 -7.42
C GLN A 363 -3.94 17.40 -6.75
N LEU A 364 -4.16 18.01 -5.59
CA LEU A 364 -3.19 18.87 -4.92
C LEU A 364 -2.56 18.19 -3.71
N LEU A 365 -1.36 18.65 -3.37
CA LEU A 365 -0.63 18.31 -2.16
C LEU A 365 -0.69 19.50 -1.20
N TYR A 366 -1.12 19.23 0.03
CA TYR A 366 -1.24 20.22 1.12
C TYR A 366 -0.18 19.88 2.17
N GLU A 367 0.77 20.79 2.39
CA GLU A 367 1.80 20.68 3.42
C GLU A 367 1.54 21.75 4.49
N PHE A 368 1.50 21.34 5.76
CA PHE A 368 1.29 22.24 6.88
C PHE A 368 2.60 22.48 7.61
N SER A 369 2.87 23.73 8.02
CA SER A 369 4.07 24.06 8.78
C SER A 369 3.75 24.92 10.00
N ASP A 370 4.15 26.19 9.98
CA ASP A 370 4.23 27.05 11.16
C ASP A 370 2.83 27.46 11.62
N ILE A 371 2.59 27.30 12.92
CA ILE A 371 1.40 27.80 13.59
C ILE A 371 1.76 29.15 14.22
N LYS A 372 1.01 30.19 13.86
CA LYS A 372 1.16 31.54 14.43
C LYS A 372 -0.03 31.84 15.31
N ASP A 373 0.28 32.37 16.49
CA ASP A 373 -0.71 32.84 17.45
C ASP A 373 -0.73 34.36 17.44
N ASN A 374 -1.88 34.93 17.11
CA ASN A 374 -2.21 36.31 17.42
C ASN A 374 -3.25 36.27 18.54
N GLU A 375 -3.30 37.27 19.42
CA GLU A 375 -4.02 37.29 20.71
C GLU A 375 -5.47 36.71 20.73
N ASN A 376 -6.14 36.54 19.58
CA ASN A 376 -7.44 35.87 19.43
C ASN A 376 -7.56 34.87 18.26
N GLU A 377 -6.51 34.61 17.48
CA GLU A 377 -6.56 33.78 16.28
C GLU A 377 -5.31 32.91 16.09
N LYS A 378 -5.51 31.60 15.96
CA LYS A 378 -4.49 30.65 15.53
C LYS A 378 -4.56 30.47 14.02
N THR A 379 -3.44 30.69 13.35
CA THR A 379 -3.29 30.47 11.90
C THR A 379 -2.24 29.40 11.64
N ILE A 380 -2.39 28.66 10.55
CA ILE A 380 -1.40 27.70 10.08
C ILE A 380 -0.93 28.06 8.67
N THR A 381 0.37 27.95 8.47
CA THR A 381 0.98 28.13 7.15
C THR A 381 0.71 26.88 6.31
N VAL A 382 0.05 27.06 5.17
CA VAL A 382 -0.26 25.98 4.22
C VAL A 382 0.47 26.24 2.91
N LYS A 383 1.23 25.24 2.46
CA LYS A 383 1.84 25.20 1.13
C LYS A 383 1.07 24.25 0.23
N LEU A 384 0.60 24.75 -0.90
CA LEU A 384 -0.20 24.02 -1.88
C LEU A 384 0.57 23.86 -3.19
N SER A 385 0.59 22.65 -3.75
CA SER A 385 1.23 22.32 -5.03
C SER A 385 0.46 21.21 -5.77
N PHE A 386 0.76 21.00 -7.06
CA PHE A 386 0.21 19.86 -7.79
C PHE A 386 0.86 18.56 -7.32
N LYS A 387 0.03 17.58 -6.98
CA LYS A 387 0.49 16.28 -6.52
C LYS A 387 1.15 15.52 -7.68
N ASP A 388 2.24 14.83 -7.38
CA ASP A 388 2.99 13.97 -8.31
C ASP A 388 3.67 14.70 -9.50
N LEU A 389 3.48 16.03 -9.63
CA LEU A 389 4.14 16.86 -10.64
C LEU A 389 5.58 17.19 -10.21
N LYS A 390 6.56 16.80 -11.02
CA LYS A 390 7.97 17.14 -10.78
C LYS A 390 8.17 18.65 -10.93
N GLU A 391 8.84 19.27 -9.97
CA GLU A 391 9.11 20.73 -9.96
C GLU A 391 7.82 21.58 -10.05
N SER A 392 6.75 21.11 -9.41
CA SER A 392 5.50 21.88 -9.29
C SER A 392 5.77 23.27 -8.70
N VAL A 393 5.15 24.30 -9.28
CA VAL A 393 4.97 25.59 -8.61
C VAL A 393 4.16 25.39 -7.33
N PHE A 394 4.32 26.30 -6.37
CA PHE A 394 3.60 26.25 -5.11
C PHE A 394 3.17 27.65 -4.66
N VAL A 395 2.11 27.68 -3.86
CA VAL A 395 1.60 28.88 -3.18
C VAL A 395 1.64 28.62 -1.69
N VAL A 396 2.02 29.63 -0.90
CA VAL A 396 2.04 29.58 0.56
C VAL A 396 1.08 30.62 1.11
N LYS A 397 0.23 30.24 2.06
CA LYS A 397 -0.71 31.16 2.71
C LYS A 397 -0.94 30.76 4.17
N ASP A 398 -1.04 31.76 5.04
CA ASP A 398 -1.53 31.58 6.41
C ASP A 398 -3.06 31.51 6.40
N ILE A 399 -3.61 30.43 6.96
CA ILE A 399 -5.05 30.18 7.02
C ILE A 399 -5.47 30.03 8.47
N LYS A 400 -6.56 30.71 8.86
CA LYS A 400 -7.14 30.64 10.20
C LYS A 400 -7.66 29.23 10.49
N ILE A 401 -7.33 28.71 11.67
CA ILE A 401 -7.87 27.45 12.17
C ILE A 401 -9.19 27.75 12.90
N ASP A 402 -10.29 27.16 12.44
CA ASP A 402 -11.58 27.24 13.13
C ASP A 402 -11.65 26.22 14.27
N LEU A 403 -11.44 26.67 15.51
CA LEU A 403 -11.50 25.79 16.70
C LEU A 403 -12.94 25.45 17.12
N ALA A 404 -13.96 26.05 16.51
CA ALA A 404 -15.36 25.78 16.85
C ALA A 404 -15.91 24.51 16.17
N LYS A 405 -15.23 24.01 15.14
CA LYS A 405 -15.62 22.81 14.38
C LYS A 405 -14.60 21.68 14.56
N LEU A 406 -15.04 20.44 14.34
CA LEU A 406 -14.17 19.27 14.28
C LEU A 406 -14.33 18.52 12.95
N GLY A 407 -13.22 18.01 12.43
CA GLY A 407 -13.20 17.19 11.21
C GLY A 407 -14.01 15.92 11.31
N ILE A 408 -13.99 15.27 12.47
CA ILE A 408 -14.73 14.04 12.74
C ILE A 408 -16.24 14.24 12.63
N ASP A 409 -16.76 15.42 13.01
CA ASP A 409 -18.17 15.74 12.89
C ASP A 409 -18.59 15.86 11.43
N GLU A 410 -17.78 16.52 10.61
CA GLU A 410 -18.01 16.66 9.17
C GLU A 410 -17.90 15.32 8.44
N LEU A 411 -16.92 14.49 8.81
CA LEU A 411 -16.82 13.14 8.29
C LEU A 411 -18.05 12.29 8.66
N ASN A 412 -18.54 12.40 9.91
CA ASN A 412 -19.71 11.66 10.37
C ASN A 412 -21.00 12.12 9.67
N LYS A 413 -21.12 13.41 9.30
CA LYS A 413 -22.21 13.88 8.43
C LYS A 413 -22.16 13.19 7.06
N ILE A 414 -21.00 13.15 6.39
CA ILE A 414 -20.81 12.49 5.09
C ILE A 414 -21.08 10.97 5.18
N ARG A 415 -20.67 10.32 6.27
CA ARG A 415 -20.92 8.89 6.50
C ARG A 415 -22.40 8.58 6.68
N LYS A 416 -23.12 9.43 7.43
CA LYS A 416 -24.57 9.31 7.62
C LYS A 416 -25.33 9.40 6.30
N GLU A 417 -24.96 10.33 5.42
CA GLU A 417 -25.53 10.44 4.06
C GLU A 417 -25.31 9.19 3.20
N LYS A 418 -24.22 8.45 3.46
CA LYS A 418 -23.88 7.19 2.78
C LYS A 418 -24.40 5.94 3.50
N ASN A 419 -25.26 6.08 4.51
CA ASN A 419 -25.73 4.98 5.36
C ASN A 419 -24.59 4.17 6.00
N GLN A 420 -23.54 4.85 6.46
CA GLN A 420 -22.40 4.25 7.17
C GLN A 420 -22.42 4.67 8.65
N GLU A 421 -22.00 3.77 9.54
CA GLU A 421 -21.91 4.05 10.98
C GLU A 421 -20.92 5.18 11.28
N PRO A 422 -21.20 6.08 12.24
CA PRO A 422 -20.27 7.13 12.63
C PRO A 422 -18.98 6.55 13.24
N LEU A 423 -17.88 7.28 13.08
CA LEU A 423 -16.61 6.99 13.73
C LEU A 423 -16.53 7.74 15.06
N GLU A 424 -15.90 7.11 16.03
CA GLU A 424 -15.65 7.71 17.34
C GLU A 424 -14.62 8.85 17.24
N ASP A 425 -14.86 9.89 18.04
CA ASP A 425 -13.88 10.96 18.24
C ASP A 425 -12.72 10.47 19.11
N GLN A 426 -11.54 11.06 18.89
CA GLN A 426 -10.35 10.79 19.68
C GLN A 426 -10.09 11.97 20.61
N THR A 427 -10.19 11.72 21.90
CA THR A 427 -9.87 12.71 22.94
C THR A 427 -8.39 12.68 23.27
N ALA A 428 -7.84 13.82 23.67
CA ALA A 428 -6.47 13.85 24.19
C ALA A 428 -6.42 12.93 25.41
N PRO A 429 -5.30 12.21 25.66
CA PRO A 429 -5.16 11.48 26.91
C PRO A 429 -5.49 12.44 28.05
N ALA A 430 -6.40 12.02 28.93
CA ALA A 430 -6.76 12.80 30.11
C ALA A 430 -5.46 13.27 30.74
N ALA A 431 -5.33 14.59 30.94
CA ALA A 431 -4.10 15.17 31.44
C ALA A 431 -3.68 14.38 32.68
N SER A 432 -2.62 13.57 32.55
CA SER A 432 -1.84 13.19 33.73
C SER A 432 -1.46 14.53 34.35
N ILE A 433 -1.78 14.71 35.62
CA ILE A 433 -1.86 15.96 36.42
C ILE A 433 -0.65 16.93 36.26
N ASP A 434 0.39 16.56 35.53
CA ASP A 434 1.55 17.37 35.13
C ASP A 434 1.28 18.50 34.13
N SER A 435 0.05 18.73 33.66
CA SER A 435 -0.30 19.99 33.01
C SER A 435 -1.53 20.62 33.63
N GLU A 436 -1.30 21.67 34.44
CA GLU A 436 -2.18 22.84 34.60
C GLU A 436 -3.21 22.90 35.76
N LEU A 437 -2.85 22.43 36.96
CA LEU A 437 -3.37 23.09 38.17
C LEU A 437 -2.29 24.02 38.75
N LYS A 438 -2.27 25.28 38.30
CA LYS A 438 -1.47 26.36 38.92
C LYS A 438 -2.12 26.81 40.24
N ILE A 439 -2.25 25.90 41.21
CA ILE A 439 -2.73 26.24 42.54
C ILE A 439 -1.53 26.68 43.37
N GLU A 440 -1.36 28.00 43.50
CA GLU A 440 -0.29 28.61 44.30
C GLU A 440 -0.59 28.51 45.80
N LYS A 441 -1.89 28.41 46.16
CA LYS A 441 -2.37 28.33 47.54
C LYS A 441 -3.48 27.31 47.69
N ILE A 442 -3.32 26.39 48.63
CA ILE A 442 -4.33 25.39 48.97
C ILE A 442 -5.27 25.99 50.02
N ASN A 443 -6.56 26.06 49.70
CA ASN A 443 -7.60 26.45 50.65
C ASN A 443 -8.24 25.19 51.24
N LEU A 444 -8.22 25.08 52.57
CA LEU A 444 -8.84 23.98 53.29
C LEU A 444 -10.31 24.30 53.56
N ILE A 445 -11.19 23.93 52.63
CA ILE A 445 -12.64 24.16 52.73
C ILE A 445 -13.30 22.98 53.43
N ASN A 446 -14.01 23.22 54.54
CA ASN A 446 -14.69 22.17 55.32
C ASN A 446 -13.78 21.05 55.86
N TYR A 447 -12.46 21.25 55.83
CA TYR A 447 -11.50 20.31 56.40
C TYR A 447 -11.60 20.33 57.93
N THR A 448 -11.78 19.15 58.52
CA THR A 448 -11.65 18.94 59.96
C THR A 448 -10.52 17.98 60.22
N ASP A 449 -9.57 18.40 61.04
CA ASP A 449 -8.42 17.57 61.39
C ASP A 449 -8.85 16.32 62.19
N SER A 450 -8.19 15.19 61.99
CA SER A 450 -8.49 13.98 62.76
C SER A 450 -8.16 14.15 64.24
N GLU A 451 -8.85 13.41 65.10
CA GLU A 451 -8.57 13.38 66.53
C GLU A 451 -7.23 12.67 66.80
N GLU A 452 -7.00 11.54 66.15
CA GLU A 452 -5.76 10.76 66.25
C GLU A 452 -4.58 11.45 65.57
N ASP A 453 -3.43 11.48 66.25
CA ASP A 453 -2.17 11.95 65.67
C ASP A 453 -1.67 11.04 64.56
N ASN A 454 -1.75 9.73 64.77
CA ASN A 454 -1.26 8.69 63.86
C ASN A 454 -2.43 7.94 63.25
N LYS A 455 -2.83 8.32 62.03
CA LYS A 455 -3.92 7.69 61.30
C LYS A 455 -3.46 7.35 59.89
N ILE A 456 -3.68 6.13 59.45
CA ILE A 456 -3.41 5.73 58.07
C ILE A 456 -4.73 5.38 57.39
N THR A 457 -4.94 5.88 56.18
CA THR A 457 -6.12 5.55 55.37
C THR A 457 -6.28 4.04 55.15
N ASN A 458 -7.53 3.58 55.16
CA ASN A 458 -7.89 2.20 54.84
C ASN A 458 -7.89 1.93 53.33
N ASN A 459 -7.77 2.96 52.50
CA ASN A 459 -7.70 2.81 51.05
C ASN A 459 -6.33 2.23 50.64
N ASN A 460 -6.34 1.00 50.11
CA ASN A 460 -5.14 0.25 49.74
C ASN A 460 -4.24 0.98 48.73
N GLY A 461 -4.81 1.80 47.83
CA GLY A 461 -4.04 2.55 46.83
C GLY A 461 -3.16 3.64 47.45
N TYR A 462 -3.63 4.30 48.52
CA TYR A 462 -2.93 5.41 49.19
C TYR A 462 -2.12 4.95 50.40
N LYS A 463 -2.56 3.88 51.07
CA LYS A 463 -1.99 3.38 52.33
C LYS A 463 -0.46 3.24 52.29
N ILE A 464 0.07 2.52 51.30
CA ILE A 464 1.52 2.25 51.18
C ILE A 464 2.29 3.55 50.89
N ILE A 465 1.75 4.38 49.99
CA ILE A 465 2.41 5.62 49.55
C ILE A 465 2.47 6.62 50.71
N HIS A 466 1.33 6.88 51.36
CA HIS A 466 1.24 7.80 52.50
C HIS A 466 2.13 7.35 53.66
N GLN A 467 2.13 6.04 53.97
CA GLN A 467 3.01 5.49 55.00
C GLN A 467 4.49 5.79 54.69
N GLN A 468 4.93 5.54 53.46
CA GLN A 468 6.31 5.81 53.06
C GLN A 468 6.66 7.31 53.10
N ILE A 469 5.72 8.20 52.76
CA ILE A 469 5.93 9.65 52.85
C ILE A 469 6.11 10.05 54.32
N LEU A 470 5.15 9.70 55.18
CA LEU A 470 5.16 10.07 56.60
C LEU A 470 6.38 9.49 57.33
N ASP A 471 6.75 8.23 57.04
CA ASP A 471 7.96 7.61 57.60
C ASP A 471 9.25 8.24 57.08
N SER A 472 9.25 8.72 55.83
CA SER A 472 10.39 9.47 55.30
C SER A 472 10.54 10.80 56.02
N LEU A 473 9.43 11.52 56.27
CA LEU A 473 9.44 12.82 56.95
C LEU A 473 9.84 12.69 58.42
N GLU A 474 9.39 11.64 59.10
CA GLU A 474 9.83 11.34 60.47
C GLU A 474 11.36 11.12 60.53
N LYS A 475 11.93 10.40 59.57
CA LYS A 475 13.37 10.15 59.48
C LYS A 475 14.17 11.40 59.12
N SER A 476 13.70 12.21 58.16
CA SER A 476 14.38 13.43 57.73
C SER A 476 14.17 14.62 58.67
N LYS A 477 13.17 14.53 59.56
CA LYS A 477 12.70 15.58 60.48
C LYS A 477 12.18 16.81 59.73
N LEU A 478 11.50 17.70 60.44
CA LEU A 478 10.95 18.94 59.90
C LEU A 478 11.69 20.15 60.45
N LEU A 479 11.96 21.12 59.58
CA LEU A 479 12.51 22.43 59.91
C LEU A 479 11.41 23.47 59.72
N ILE A 480 11.27 24.39 60.68
CA ILE A 480 10.42 25.58 60.48
C ILE A 480 11.12 26.47 59.44
N LEU A 481 10.38 26.98 58.46
CA LEU A 481 10.99 27.74 57.36
C LEU A 481 11.81 28.92 57.87
N ASN A 482 11.24 29.77 58.72
CA ASN A 482 11.90 30.94 59.29
C ASN A 482 11.21 31.46 60.57
N ASN A 483 11.79 32.49 61.20
CA ASN A 483 11.27 33.10 62.43
C ASN A 483 9.86 33.68 62.29
N LYS A 484 9.45 34.13 61.09
CA LYS A 484 8.08 34.63 60.85
C LYS A 484 7.06 33.50 61.02
N ILE A 485 7.34 32.32 60.47
CA ILE A 485 6.48 31.14 60.63
C ILE A 485 6.49 30.66 62.08
N LYS A 486 7.66 30.66 62.74
CA LYS A 486 7.77 30.31 64.17
C LYS A 486 6.85 31.17 65.04
N ASN A 487 6.91 32.49 64.88
CA ASN A 487 6.07 33.42 65.64
C ASN A 487 4.58 33.22 65.32
N LYS A 488 4.24 32.92 64.06
CA LYS A 488 2.85 32.59 63.67
C LYS A 488 2.33 31.37 64.44
N ILE A 489 3.11 30.28 64.49
CA ILE A 489 2.75 29.05 65.21
C ILE A 489 2.57 29.33 66.71
N LEU A 490 3.51 30.06 67.33
CA LEU A 490 3.45 30.38 68.77
C LEU A 490 2.25 31.26 69.15
N ASN A 491 1.80 32.13 68.24
CA ASN A 491 0.63 32.98 68.43
C ASN A 491 -0.69 32.22 68.22
N GLU A 492 -0.77 31.38 67.19
CA GLU A 492 -1.99 30.65 66.83
C GLU A 492 -2.22 29.38 67.67
N LYS A 493 -1.14 28.75 68.19
CA LYS A 493 -1.17 27.55 69.05
C LYS A 493 -2.06 26.45 68.46
N ASP A 494 -3.05 25.96 69.22
CA ASP A 494 -3.98 24.90 68.80
C ASP A 494 -4.83 25.28 67.58
N LYS A 495 -4.94 26.58 67.26
CA LYS A 495 -5.66 27.08 66.08
C LYS A 495 -4.78 27.11 64.83
N PHE A 496 -3.48 26.81 64.94
CA PHE A 496 -2.59 26.78 63.78
C PHE A 496 -3.03 25.67 62.82
N LEU A 497 -3.41 26.06 61.61
CA LEU A 497 -3.81 25.17 60.53
C LEU A 497 -3.40 25.78 59.19
N VAL A 498 -2.49 25.10 58.49
CA VAL A 498 -2.04 25.54 57.16
C VAL A 498 -1.85 24.34 56.24
N ALA A 499 -2.14 24.54 54.95
CA ALA A 499 -1.79 23.60 53.90
C ALA A 499 -0.58 24.10 53.14
N GLN A 500 0.30 23.18 52.79
CA GLN A 500 1.51 23.41 52.02
C GLN A 500 1.55 22.44 50.85
N TYR A 501 1.91 22.99 49.70
CA TYR A 501 2.15 22.26 48.47
C TYR A 501 3.47 22.77 47.87
N PHE A 502 4.23 21.94 47.17
CA PHE A 502 5.48 22.38 46.53
C PHE A 502 5.27 22.66 45.04
N LEU A 503 5.30 23.93 44.66
CA LEU A 503 5.22 24.38 43.27
C LEU A 503 6.45 25.21 42.92
N TYR A 504 7.16 24.84 41.86
CA TYR A 504 8.38 25.52 41.43
C TYR A 504 8.17 26.23 40.08
N ASP A 505 8.56 27.51 40.02
CA ASP A 505 8.54 28.32 38.80
C ASP A 505 9.84 28.07 38.01
N ASN A 506 9.71 27.38 36.87
CA ASN A 506 10.83 27.04 36.01
C ASN A 506 11.43 28.24 35.25
N GLU A 507 10.72 29.36 35.14
CA GLU A 507 11.21 30.57 34.48
C GLU A 507 11.95 31.47 35.48
N LYS A 508 11.37 31.64 36.68
CA LYS A 508 11.95 32.48 37.75
C LYS A 508 12.93 31.73 38.65
N TYR A 509 12.97 30.40 38.54
CA TYR A 509 13.80 29.49 39.32
C TYR A 509 13.59 29.61 40.84
N LYS A 510 12.33 29.74 41.26
CA LYS A 510 11.95 29.93 42.66
C LYS A 510 10.67 29.18 42.98
N THR A 511 10.48 28.86 44.25
CA THR A 511 9.24 28.29 44.75
C THR A 511 8.12 29.33 44.66
N LYS A 512 6.97 28.92 44.12
CA LYS A 512 5.80 29.77 43.87
C LYS A 512 4.76 29.65 44.98
N SER A 513 4.67 28.49 45.61
CA SER A 513 3.71 28.19 46.68
C SER A 513 4.15 28.70 48.05
N GLU A 514 3.19 28.88 48.96
CA GLU A 514 3.48 29.19 50.37
C GLU A 514 4.13 27.99 51.08
N ILE A 515 5.37 28.16 51.54
CA ILE A 515 6.10 27.16 52.31
C ILE A 515 6.13 27.57 53.79
N PHE A 516 5.84 26.64 54.69
CA PHE A 516 5.84 26.81 56.14
C PHE A 516 6.92 25.96 56.82
N PHE A 517 7.09 24.74 56.33
CA PHE A 517 8.08 23.78 56.81
C PHE A 517 8.93 23.27 55.66
N TYR A 518 10.14 22.85 55.97
CA TYR A 518 11.05 22.19 55.04
C TYR A 518 11.45 20.80 55.56
N SER A 519 11.61 19.85 54.65
CA SER A 519 12.21 18.55 54.93
C SER A 519 13.13 18.13 53.80
N ASN A 520 14.26 17.49 54.15
CA ASN A 520 15.21 16.92 53.20
C ASN A 520 14.70 15.64 52.50
N SER A 521 13.44 15.24 52.73
CA SER A 521 12.83 14.12 52.02
C SER A 521 12.50 14.55 50.58
N PRO A 522 12.95 13.82 49.53
CA PRO A 522 12.55 14.10 48.16
C PRO A 522 11.03 14.11 47.95
N LYS A 523 10.30 13.28 48.72
CA LYS A 523 8.84 13.18 48.67
C LYS A 523 8.13 14.45 49.14
N PHE A 524 8.82 15.30 49.90
CA PHE A 524 8.29 16.57 50.39
C PHE A 524 8.18 17.63 49.28
N SER A 525 9.04 17.52 48.27
CA SER A 525 9.07 18.42 47.10
C SER A 525 8.37 17.85 45.86
N GLU A 526 7.67 16.72 45.99
CA GLU A 526 6.88 16.14 44.91
C GLU A 526 5.59 16.95 44.67
N ASN A 527 5.34 17.31 43.42
CA ASN A 527 4.23 18.15 42.95
C ASN A 527 2.84 17.46 43.01
N GLN A 528 2.71 16.32 43.68
CA GLN A 528 1.41 15.66 43.85
C GLN A 528 1.00 15.57 45.32
N ASN A 529 1.93 15.84 46.25
CA ASN A 529 1.70 15.71 47.68
C ASN A 529 1.35 17.06 48.30
N VAL A 530 0.29 17.09 49.10
CA VAL A 530 -0.08 18.25 49.91
C VAL A 530 0.05 17.86 51.38
N PHE A 531 0.66 18.75 52.16
CA PHE A 531 0.87 18.58 53.58
C PHE A 531 0.03 19.58 54.35
N ILE A 532 -0.81 19.09 55.25
CA ILE A 532 -1.58 19.91 56.19
C ILE A 532 -0.88 19.83 57.54
N PHE A 533 -0.57 20.99 58.11
CA PHE A 533 0.11 21.14 59.38
C PHE A 533 -0.85 21.69 60.42
N SER A 534 -0.98 21.00 61.55
CA SER A 534 -1.92 21.33 62.62
C SER A 534 -1.44 20.88 64.00
N LYS A 535 -2.13 21.34 65.06
CA LYS A 535 -1.96 20.88 66.45
C LYS A 535 -0.48 20.81 66.91
N PRO A 536 0.25 21.94 66.89
CA PRO A 536 1.65 21.99 67.32
C PRO A 536 1.78 21.70 68.82
N GLU A 537 2.77 20.91 69.22
CA GLU A 537 3.15 20.74 70.63
C GLU A 537 4.19 21.79 71.02
N ILE A 538 3.84 22.64 71.98
CA ILE A 538 4.68 23.75 72.44
C ILE A 538 5.03 23.54 73.91
N GLU A 539 6.32 23.47 74.20
CA GLU A 539 6.87 23.37 75.56
C GLU A 539 7.95 24.44 75.75
N ASN A 540 7.88 25.22 76.83
CA ASN A 540 8.86 26.27 77.14
C ASN A 540 9.08 27.28 75.98
N ASN A 541 8.00 27.70 75.31
CA ASN A 541 8.02 28.54 74.09
C ASN A 541 8.80 27.93 72.90
N GLU A 542 9.04 26.63 72.91
CA GLU A 542 9.64 25.89 71.81
C GLU A 542 8.63 24.94 71.17
N ILE A 543 8.61 24.87 69.84
CA ILE A 543 7.73 23.96 69.10
C ILE A 543 8.45 22.62 68.97
N LYS A 544 8.01 21.60 69.72
CA LYS A 544 8.67 20.28 69.79
C LYS A 544 8.25 19.36 68.65
N SER A 545 6.97 19.38 68.29
CA SER A 545 6.42 18.54 67.24
C SER A 545 5.19 19.20 66.60
N ILE A 546 4.77 18.69 65.45
CA ILE A 546 3.55 19.10 64.78
C ILE A 546 2.88 17.89 64.14
N LYS A 547 1.54 17.92 64.07
CA LYS A 547 0.80 16.92 63.32
C LYS A 547 0.88 17.24 61.83
N VAL A 548 1.24 16.24 61.04
CA VAL A 548 1.31 16.33 59.57
C VAL A 548 0.33 15.37 58.97
N THR A 549 -0.62 15.90 58.21
CA THR A 549 -1.56 15.13 57.41
C THR A 549 -1.16 15.23 55.94
N VAL A 550 -1.07 14.10 55.24
CA VAL A 550 -0.73 14.02 53.82
C VAL A 550 -1.94 13.56 53.01
N GLY A 551 -2.11 14.18 51.85
CA GLY A 551 -3.06 13.78 50.81
C GLY A 551 -2.52 14.11 49.43
N SER A 552 -3.21 13.60 48.40
CA SER A 552 -2.93 14.04 47.04
C SER A 552 -3.52 15.43 46.79
N LEU A 553 -2.91 16.18 45.87
CA LEU A 553 -3.45 17.45 45.40
C LEU A 553 -4.89 17.30 44.87
N THR A 554 -5.17 16.19 44.18
CA THR A 554 -6.49 15.88 43.62
C THR A 554 -7.55 15.76 44.71
N ASP A 555 -7.30 14.96 45.74
CA ASP A 555 -8.26 14.68 46.82
C ASP A 555 -8.60 15.96 47.60
N ILE A 556 -7.60 16.80 47.85
CA ILE A 556 -7.81 18.04 48.61
C ILE A 556 -8.55 19.09 47.77
N ASN A 557 -8.31 19.15 46.46
CA ASN A 557 -9.05 20.04 45.56
C ASN A 557 -10.50 19.60 45.36
N SER A 558 -10.76 18.28 45.32
CA SER A 558 -12.11 17.74 45.26
C SER A 558 -12.84 17.79 46.60
N GLN A 559 -12.17 18.28 47.66
CA GLN A 559 -12.68 18.32 49.04
C GLN A 559 -12.98 16.92 49.60
N ASP A 560 -12.35 15.88 49.05
CA ASP A 560 -12.43 14.51 49.53
C ASP A 560 -11.31 14.23 50.54
N TYR A 561 -11.63 14.40 51.82
CA TYR A 561 -10.67 14.17 52.91
C TYR A 561 -10.68 12.73 53.45
N SER A 562 -11.44 11.83 52.83
CA SER A 562 -11.59 10.44 53.33
C SER A 562 -10.30 9.62 53.23
N ASN A 563 -9.42 9.97 52.29
CA ASN A 563 -8.21 9.22 51.98
C ASN A 563 -6.93 9.76 52.63
N LEU A 564 -7.04 10.75 53.51
CA LEU A 564 -5.88 11.36 54.17
C LEU A 564 -5.27 10.48 55.25
N SER A 565 -3.96 10.63 55.44
CA SER A 565 -3.20 9.97 56.51
C SER A 565 -2.43 11.00 57.33
N SER A 566 -2.33 10.82 58.65
CA SER A 566 -1.63 11.73 59.55
C SER A 566 -0.57 11.03 60.40
N LYS A 567 0.47 11.78 60.78
CA LYS A 567 1.49 11.36 61.75
C LYS A 567 2.02 12.58 62.52
N ARG A 568 2.34 12.41 63.80
CA ARG A 568 3.06 13.43 64.57
C ARG A 568 4.56 13.38 64.26
N ILE A 569 5.13 14.52 63.87
CA ILE A 569 6.52 14.62 63.44
C ILE A 569 7.27 15.64 64.29
N LYS A 570 8.47 15.27 64.74
CA LYS A 570 9.36 16.12 65.53
C LYS A 570 9.95 17.24 64.67
N ILE A 571 10.02 18.43 65.25
CA ILE A 571 10.69 19.58 64.65
C ILE A 571 12.15 19.61 65.13
N LEU A 572 13.09 19.78 64.20
CA LEU A 572 14.52 19.89 64.51
C LEU A 572 14.80 21.25 65.16
N SER A 573 15.76 21.29 66.11
CA SER A 573 16.11 22.43 66.98
C SER A 573 15.96 23.81 66.33
N ASN A 574 15.49 24.77 67.13
CA ASN A 574 15.06 26.13 66.74
C ASN A 574 16.12 27.01 66.05
N ASP A 575 17.40 26.62 66.04
CA ASP A 575 18.49 27.43 65.50
C ASP A 575 18.73 27.18 64.01
N ALA A 576 18.30 26.04 63.47
CA ALA A 576 18.38 25.73 62.04
C ALA A 576 17.07 26.10 61.36
N THR A 577 17.10 26.99 60.38
CA THR A 577 15.92 27.39 59.59
C THR A 577 15.86 26.62 58.27
N GLY A 578 14.64 26.35 57.80
CA GLY A 578 14.42 25.69 56.50
C GLY A 578 14.71 26.59 55.30
N GLU A 579 14.86 27.90 55.49
CA GLU A 579 15.03 28.88 54.42
C GLU A 579 16.32 28.67 53.62
N ASP A 580 17.43 28.40 54.30
CA ASP A 580 18.70 28.14 53.62
C ASP A 580 18.61 26.84 52.81
N GLU A 581 18.04 25.78 53.38
CA GLU A 581 17.86 24.52 52.67
C GLU A 581 16.92 24.65 51.46
N LEU A 582 15.85 25.45 51.57
CA LEU A 582 14.97 25.76 50.44
C LEU A 582 15.73 26.49 49.32
N LYS A 583 16.55 27.50 49.64
CA LYS A 583 17.40 28.20 48.66
C LYS A 583 18.39 27.26 47.99
N ARG A 584 18.93 26.27 48.72
CA ARG A 584 19.82 25.24 48.16
C ARG A 584 19.07 24.31 47.19
N LEU A 585 17.82 23.97 47.49
CA LEU A 585 16.94 23.21 46.60
C LEU A 585 16.63 23.99 45.32
N GLU A 586 16.21 25.25 45.44
CA GLU A 586 15.90 26.12 44.30
C GLU A 586 17.10 26.26 43.36
N LEU A 587 18.30 26.50 43.91
CA LEU A 587 19.52 26.54 43.11
C LEU A 587 19.82 25.19 42.43
N HIS A 588 19.60 24.07 43.13
CA HIS A 588 19.78 22.73 42.56
C HIS A 588 18.81 22.49 41.37
N LEU A 589 17.56 22.94 41.48
CA LEU A 589 16.55 22.85 40.42
C LEU A 589 16.88 23.78 39.24
N GLU A 590 17.35 25.01 39.50
CA GLU A 590 17.82 25.94 38.46
C GLU A 590 18.90 25.29 37.58
N ILE A 591 19.90 24.68 38.23
CA ILE A 591 21.04 24.03 37.55
C ILE A 591 20.56 22.86 36.68
N LYS A 592 19.61 22.05 37.18
CA LYS A 592 19.01 20.95 36.42
C LYS A 592 18.22 21.46 35.22
N HIS A 593 17.35 22.44 35.42
CA HIS A 593 16.46 22.96 34.38
C HIS A 593 17.25 23.65 33.26
N LYS A 594 18.23 24.49 33.61
CA LYS A 594 19.13 25.14 32.65
C LYS A 594 20.19 24.20 32.05
N LYS A 595 20.21 22.91 32.45
CA LYS A 595 21.21 21.92 32.03
C LYS A 595 22.66 22.40 32.21
N ILE A 596 22.91 23.14 33.29
CA ILE A 596 24.24 23.69 33.62
C ILE A 596 25.18 22.57 34.04
N HIS A 597 24.66 21.57 34.75
CA HIS A 597 25.47 20.45 35.19
C HIS A 597 25.76 19.49 34.03
N LYS A 598 27.04 19.14 33.90
CA LYS A 598 27.51 18.02 33.09
C LYS A 598 28.36 17.13 33.97
N ASP A 599 28.19 15.83 33.81
CA ASP A 599 29.02 14.84 34.50
C ASP A 599 30.50 15.07 34.12
N PRO A 600 31.43 15.11 35.09
CA PRO A 600 32.84 15.12 34.79
C PRO A 600 33.24 13.83 34.07
N GLU A 601 34.17 13.96 33.15
CA GLU A 601 34.81 12.82 32.48
C GLU A 601 36.07 12.41 33.24
N TYR A 602 36.48 11.14 33.10
CA TYR A 602 37.73 10.67 33.70
C TYR A 602 38.78 10.46 32.62
N ASN A 603 39.85 11.24 32.66
CA ASN A 603 40.96 11.15 31.71
C ASN A 603 42.10 10.30 32.30
N GLY A 604 41.94 8.98 32.24
CA GLY A 604 42.96 8.02 32.62
C GLY A 604 42.40 6.61 32.80
N GLU A 605 43.26 5.69 33.22
CA GLU A 605 42.88 4.32 33.55
C GLU A 605 42.75 4.15 35.07
N TYR A 606 41.82 3.28 35.47
CA TYR A 606 41.62 2.82 36.84
C TYR A 606 40.96 1.44 36.81
N THR A 607 41.30 0.59 37.78
CA THR A 607 40.74 -0.77 37.94
C THR A 607 40.12 -0.97 39.32
N ASN A 608 40.62 -0.27 40.34
CA ASN A 608 40.13 -0.33 41.72
C ASN A 608 39.82 1.08 42.27
N PHE A 609 39.36 1.14 43.52
CA PHE A 609 38.97 2.39 44.18
C PHE A 609 40.18 3.27 44.47
N GLU A 610 41.31 2.67 44.86
CA GLU A 610 42.54 3.31 45.28
C GLU A 610 43.17 4.09 44.12
N ASP A 611 43.23 3.50 42.93
CA ASP A 611 43.87 4.04 41.72
C ASP A 611 43.08 5.17 41.03
N PHE A 612 41.84 5.42 41.44
CA PHE A 612 41.02 6.49 40.88
C PHE A 612 41.47 7.88 41.37
N ASP A 613 42.15 8.66 40.53
CA ASP A 613 42.70 9.96 40.90
C ASP A 613 41.73 11.12 40.56
N LEU A 614 41.31 11.88 41.58
CA LEU A 614 40.43 13.03 41.41
C LEU A 614 41.03 14.11 40.48
N ASN A 615 42.36 14.21 40.39
CA ASN A 615 43.03 15.19 39.52
C ASN A 615 42.86 14.86 38.02
N LYS A 616 42.51 13.62 37.69
CA LYS A 616 42.22 13.17 36.32
C LYS A 616 40.79 13.46 35.88
N LEU A 617 39.96 14.03 36.75
CA LEU A 617 38.61 14.45 36.38
C LEU A 617 38.65 15.71 35.50
N VAL A 618 38.03 15.60 34.34
CA VAL A 618 37.87 16.69 33.37
C VAL A 618 36.47 17.26 33.54
N TYR A 619 36.42 18.57 33.80
CA TYR A 619 35.19 19.32 33.99
C TYR A 619 34.90 20.20 32.77
N PRO A 620 33.65 20.62 32.56
CA PRO A 620 33.30 21.55 31.49
C PRO A 620 34.14 22.83 31.56
N LYS A 621 34.64 23.28 30.40
CA LYS A 621 35.47 24.50 30.29
C LYS A 621 34.66 25.78 30.50
N GLU A 622 33.39 25.78 30.14
CA GLU A 622 32.49 26.93 30.27
C GLU A 622 31.39 26.61 31.28
N ILE A 623 31.32 27.43 32.33
CA ILE A 623 30.24 27.47 33.30
C ILE A 623 29.52 28.80 33.07
N LEU A 624 28.19 28.76 33.00
CA LEU A 624 27.36 29.96 32.84
C LEU A 624 27.72 31.04 33.86
N GLU A 625 27.66 32.30 33.42
CA GLU A 625 28.00 33.46 34.24
C GLU A 625 27.22 33.48 35.57
N GLY A 626 27.92 33.79 36.66
CA GLY A 626 27.35 33.81 38.01
C GLY A 626 27.33 32.45 38.74
N PHE A 627 27.72 31.35 38.09
CA PHE A 627 27.84 30.03 38.73
C PHE A 627 29.31 29.64 38.92
N LYS A 628 29.60 29.01 40.06
CA LYS A 628 30.92 28.45 40.38
C LYS A 628 30.79 26.95 40.65
N LEU A 629 31.48 26.11 39.88
CA LEU A 629 31.58 24.68 40.15
C LEU A 629 32.55 24.44 41.30
N ILE A 630 32.07 23.77 42.35
CA ILE A 630 32.87 23.25 43.45
C ILE A 630 33.21 21.80 43.13
N LYS A 631 34.49 21.57 42.86
CA LYS A 631 35.07 20.25 42.59
C LYS A 631 35.02 19.36 43.84
N PRO A 632 34.90 18.03 43.68
CA PRO A 632 34.95 17.07 44.76
C PRO A 632 36.30 17.12 45.47
N ASP A 633 36.28 17.04 46.79
CA ASP A 633 37.45 16.83 47.65
C ASP A 633 37.64 15.35 48.03
N LYS A 634 36.62 14.51 47.79
CA LYS A 634 36.58 13.10 48.17
C LYS A 634 35.89 12.25 47.11
N LYS A 635 36.33 10.99 47.02
CA LYS A 635 35.67 9.90 46.28
C LYS A 635 35.01 8.94 47.28
N GLU A 636 33.81 8.46 46.97
CA GLU A 636 33.07 7.51 47.82
C GLU A 636 32.82 6.21 47.06
N LEU A 637 32.89 5.06 47.74
CA LEU A 637 32.47 3.80 47.17
C LEU A 637 30.95 3.63 47.33
N THR A 638 30.26 3.22 46.27
CA THR A 638 28.83 2.89 46.35
C THR A 638 28.58 1.72 47.31
N LYS A 639 27.37 1.63 47.88
CA LYS A 639 26.99 0.58 48.84
C LYS A 639 27.24 -0.85 48.34
N ASN A 640 27.10 -1.09 47.03
CA ASN A 640 27.33 -2.40 46.41
C ASN A 640 28.81 -2.64 46.02
N LYS A 641 29.70 -1.69 46.31
CA LYS A 641 31.14 -1.71 46.04
C LYS A 641 31.53 -1.86 44.55
N LYS A 642 30.62 -1.58 43.62
CA LYS A 642 30.87 -1.74 42.16
C LYS A 642 31.20 -0.45 41.43
N GLN A 643 30.97 0.69 42.06
CA GLN A 643 31.10 2.00 41.45
C GLN A 643 31.68 3.01 42.43
N ILE A 644 32.43 3.97 41.91
CA ILE A 644 32.90 5.15 42.62
C ILE A 644 31.90 6.28 42.38
N SER A 645 31.45 6.93 43.44
CA SER A 645 30.57 8.09 43.40
C SER A 645 31.37 9.36 43.66
N ILE A 646 31.19 10.34 42.78
CA ILE A 646 31.81 11.66 42.86
C ILE A 646 30.69 12.68 43.01
N LYS A 647 30.79 13.52 44.05
CA LYS A 647 29.82 14.57 44.34
C LYS A 647 30.39 15.93 43.96
N THR A 648 29.77 16.58 42.99
CA THR A 648 30.05 17.98 42.64
C THR A 648 28.97 18.89 43.22
N TYR A 649 29.31 20.15 43.44
CA TYR A 649 28.36 21.16 43.91
C TYR A 649 28.52 22.42 43.07
N TYR A 650 27.53 23.29 43.11
CA TYR A 650 27.62 24.61 42.49
C TYR A 650 27.31 25.67 43.55
N GLU A 651 27.93 26.83 43.38
CA GLU A 651 27.72 28.00 44.21
C GLU A 651 27.27 29.18 43.36
N LYS A 652 26.27 29.92 43.86
CA LYS A 652 25.76 31.17 43.27
C LYS A 652 25.33 32.09 44.39
N ASN A 653 25.79 33.34 44.37
CA ASN A 653 25.48 34.36 45.38
C ASN A 653 25.72 33.88 46.85
N GLY A 654 26.79 33.13 47.08
CA GLY A 654 27.12 32.57 48.40
C GLY A 654 26.28 31.36 48.85
N ILE A 655 25.33 30.89 48.03
CA ILE A 655 24.50 29.71 48.31
C ILE A 655 25.09 28.50 47.59
N LYS A 656 25.29 27.40 48.32
CA LYS A 656 25.81 26.12 47.78
C LYS A 656 24.67 25.13 47.54
N SER A 657 24.51 24.67 46.30
CA SER A 657 23.46 23.72 45.90
C SER A 657 23.58 22.35 46.60
N TYR A 658 22.55 21.51 46.45
CA TYR A 658 22.68 20.08 46.72
C TYR A 658 23.59 19.39 45.69
N SER A 659 24.23 18.30 46.10
CA SER A 659 25.21 17.60 45.29
C SER A 659 24.62 17.02 44.01
N PHE A 660 25.43 17.06 42.96
CA PHE A 660 25.25 16.28 41.74
C PHE A 660 26.21 15.10 41.78
N THR A 661 25.67 13.89 41.66
CA THR A 661 26.44 12.65 41.86
C THR A 661 26.69 11.97 40.52
N THR A 662 27.97 11.87 40.15
CA THR A 662 28.44 11.13 38.98
C THR A 662 28.99 9.79 39.43
N LYS A 663 28.68 8.72 38.69
CA LYS A 663 29.09 7.35 39.05
C LYS A 663 30.03 6.78 38.00
N PHE A 664 31.19 6.32 38.45
CA PHE A 664 32.22 5.69 37.64
C PHE A 664 32.27 4.18 37.94
N PRO A 665 32.11 3.30 36.94
CA PRO A 665 32.14 1.86 37.15
C PRO A 665 33.55 1.34 37.43
N LEU A 666 33.72 0.54 38.47
CA LEU A 666 34.94 -0.24 38.65
C LEU A 666 34.92 -1.40 37.64
N LYS A 667 35.86 -1.41 36.70
CA LYS A 667 36.05 -2.55 35.80
C LYS A 667 36.55 -3.72 36.64
N LYS A 668 35.96 -4.90 36.46
CA LYS A 668 36.44 -6.13 37.09
C LYS A 668 37.78 -6.56 36.51
#